data_AF-A0A139WCF8-F1
#
_entry.id   AF-A0A139WCF8-F1
#
_cell.length_a   1.000
_cell.length_b   1.000
_cell.length_c   1.000
_cell.angle_alpha   90.00
_cell.angle_beta   90.00
_cell.angle_gamma   90.00
#
_symmetry.space_group_name_H-M   'P 1'
#
loop_
_entity.id
_entity.type
_entity.pdbx_description
1 polymer ?
#
loop_
_entity_poly.entity_id
_entity_poly.type
_entity_poly.pdbx_seq_one_letter_code
_entity_poly.pdbx_strand_id
1 'polypeptide(L)'
;GLSISAINDFLDQIANRSSDSGLDDLVLQFLLKLSPRNIKWLILIILKDLKLGFGDNSILNCFHPDGADFFATNSNLRNFCDLIRDPQVRLNELEINVFQAFRPMLSKRCDAANFKKCFPESKTFIIENKFDGERFQLHMADGQFRYFSRNGFDYTDTYGASFTAGIFTPKLRPVLGPETKRVILDGEMMLWNRETRSFGSKGMNLDVKKLGEGGKYQPCFCVFDILLHNDRVLTNQPLFKRLKCLKSVVKNPVEGTIVVSQYSEASSLGDIVDALNSSVDNNEEGIVVKDTKSVYKCSDRNSGWFKVKMEYFDDVVHDLDVILMGGCYSSGKLNSFFVGVSSGANTYLSFGRISSGLSDEQLDLLAEKFQSKGVDFKSFSTESEGKLQFGRDRPDLYIEPHNSCILQIRATELIRTTNDTVKCPYTLRFPRVLKIRDDKPVDECFSINELLELAGQNKPVIKLNKRHIELSEISAKARPAKKIKLEVIKSDLLTESGDFLTGKRFYVDSGTQKWGLDDIYHAIKKAGGEISYRVEPNVDVILVSKVGKKVAELMKQPNHFDIVHVDWLHRVMEYRELVDYKPGEMFYKGTNFRRDVGSDSDRFGDSFREEATKESLKCAVRVMQEAGVFLNTNGAVFCGDKPSFGDYVAYFDCFEEINNPRSKRIYYSLPDEAEFEFYSGTVVKEITAQVNLIIIAENNEDRVSIVSDFLANEGLGTVDIVSKDFLYSRISSQN
;
A
#
# COMPACT_ATOMS: atom_id res chain seq x y z
N GLY A 1 -54.41 15.05 7.99
CA GLY A 1 -53.10 14.69 7.42
C GLY A 1 -53.30 14.11 6.03
N LEU A 2 -52.34 14.24 5.12
CA LEU A 2 -52.42 13.62 3.79
C LEU A 2 -52.30 12.09 3.89
N SER A 3 -52.98 11.38 3.00
CA SER A 3 -52.81 9.94 2.86
C SER A 3 -51.51 9.60 2.13
N ILE A 4 -51.01 8.37 2.30
CA ILE A 4 -49.83 7.88 1.57
C ILE A 4 -50.10 7.87 0.04
N SER A 5 -51.33 7.54 -0.37
CA SER A 5 -51.74 7.61 -1.78
C SER A 5 -51.57 9.03 -2.34
N ALA A 6 -52.09 10.04 -1.65
CA ALA A 6 -51.98 11.43 -2.10
C ALA A 6 -50.52 11.92 -2.19
N ILE A 7 -49.62 11.39 -1.35
CA ILE A 7 -48.18 11.66 -1.46
C ILE A 7 -47.58 10.99 -2.70
N ASN A 8 -47.94 9.74 -3.00
CA ASN A 8 -47.47 9.06 -4.21
C ASN A 8 -48.02 9.73 -5.47
N ASP A 9 -49.30 10.11 -5.50
CA ASP A 9 -49.91 10.83 -6.62
C ASP A 9 -49.18 12.15 -6.90
N PHE A 10 -48.76 12.86 -5.85
CA PHE A 10 -47.93 14.06 -5.98
C PHE A 10 -46.54 13.76 -6.52
N LEU A 11 -45.87 12.69 -6.05
CA LEU A 11 -44.57 12.27 -6.57
C LEU A 11 -44.65 11.85 -8.04
N ASP A 12 -45.73 11.17 -8.43
CA ASP A 12 -46.00 10.79 -9.82
C ASP A 12 -46.23 12.02 -10.71
N GLN A 13 -46.92 13.05 -10.21
CA GLN A 13 -47.05 14.33 -10.92
C GLN A 13 -45.71 15.01 -11.14
N ILE A 14 -44.79 14.94 -10.18
CA ILE A 14 -43.42 15.46 -10.36
C ILE A 14 -42.66 14.62 -11.39
N ALA A 15 -42.70 13.30 -11.28
CA ALA A 15 -41.92 12.40 -12.12
C ALA A 15 -42.37 12.38 -13.59
N ASN A 16 -43.66 12.56 -13.86
CA ASN A 16 -44.23 12.51 -15.22
C ASN A 16 -44.21 13.86 -15.96
N ARG A 17 -43.72 14.94 -15.32
CA ARG A 17 -43.65 16.26 -15.95
C ARG A 17 -42.57 16.31 -17.02
N SER A 18 -42.91 16.87 -18.17
CA SER A 18 -41.98 17.08 -19.30
C SER A 18 -41.16 18.37 -19.16
N SER A 19 -41.59 19.29 -18.30
CA SER A 19 -40.95 20.59 -18.08
C SER A 19 -41.02 21.02 -16.62
N ASP A 20 -40.00 21.76 -16.17
CA ASP A 20 -39.91 22.25 -14.79
C ASP A 20 -40.78 23.50 -14.52
N SER A 21 -41.50 24.02 -15.53
CA SER A 21 -42.36 25.19 -15.39
C SER A 21 -43.47 24.98 -14.35
N GLY A 22 -43.58 25.87 -13.37
CA GLY A 22 -44.57 25.79 -12.29
C GLY A 22 -44.36 24.60 -11.34
N LEU A 23 -43.14 24.04 -11.28
CA LEU A 23 -42.78 23.01 -10.30
C LEU A 23 -42.66 23.61 -8.89
N ASP A 24 -42.03 24.77 -8.77
CA ASP A 24 -41.84 25.44 -7.49
C ASP A 24 -43.18 25.73 -6.79
N ASP A 25 -44.15 26.29 -7.54
CA ASP A 25 -45.49 26.57 -7.02
C ASP A 25 -46.22 25.29 -6.57
N LEU A 26 -46.15 24.22 -7.37
CA LEU A 26 -46.77 22.93 -7.04
C LEU A 26 -46.17 22.33 -5.77
N VAL A 27 -44.84 22.30 -5.68
CA VAL A 27 -44.11 21.79 -4.51
C VAL A 27 -44.45 22.64 -3.30
N LEU A 28 -44.40 23.97 -3.41
CA LEU A 28 -44.70 24.87 -2.30
C LEU A 28 -46.13 24.72 -1.80
N GLN A 29 -47.12 24.66 -2.70
CA GLN A 29 -48.52 24.40 -2.34
C GLN A 29 -48.71 23.04 -1.65
N PHE A 30 -47.94 22.03 -2.02
CA PHE A 30 -47.99 20.71 -1.37
C PHE A 30 -47.30 20.73 0.00
N LEU A 31 -46.15 21.38 0.13
CA LEU A 31 -45.42 21.53 1.39
C LEU A 31 -46.25 22.27 2.44
N LEU A 32 -47.03 23.29 2.05
CA LEU A 32 -47.95 24.01 2.94
C LEU A 32 -49.03 23.12 3.58
N LYS A 33 -49.32 21.94 3.00
CA LYS A 33 -50.29 20.96 3.54
C LYS A 33 -49.66 19.98 4.53
N LEU A 34 -48.34 20.03 4.73
CA LEU A 34 -47.59 19.08 5.53
C LEU A 34 -47.05 19.73 6.82
N SER A 35 -46.94 18.93 7.88
CA SER A 35 -46.23 19.36 9.09
C SER A 35 -44.71 19.39 8.82
N PRO A 36 -43.93 20.19 9.57
CA PRO A 36 -42.46 20.25 9.41
C PRO A 36 -41.78 18.88 9.46
N ARG A 37 -42.28 17.97 10.31
CA ARG A 37 -41.79 16.58 10.39
C ARG A 37 -42.04 15.79 9.10
N ASN A 38 -43.21 15.94 8.48
CA ASN A 38 -43.53 15.24 7.24
C ASN A 38 -42.80 15.84 6.04
N ILE A 39 -42.57 17.16 6.05
CA ILE A 39 -41.73 17.83 5.04
C ILE A 39 -40.33 17.22 5.04
N LYS A 40 -39.71 17.03 6.21
CA LYS A 40 -38.41 16.36 6.32
C LYS A 40 -38.42 15.00 5.62
N TRP A 41 -39.40 14.15 5.91
CA TRP A 41 -39.48 12.81 5.30
C TRP A 41 -39.74 12.86 3.81
N LEU A 42 -40.61 13.76 3.35
CA LEU A 42 -40.87 13.96 1.92
C LEU A 42 -39.59 14.36 1.17
N ILE A 43 -38.80 15.28 1.72
CA ILE A 43 -37.51 15.68 1.15
C ILE A 43 -36.58 14.46 1.04
N LEU A 44 -36.46 13.66 2.10
CA LEU A 44 -35.62 12.46 2.09
C LEU A 44 -36.10 11.41 1.07
N ILE A 45 -37.42 11.28 0.86
CA ILE A 45 -38.01 10.41 -0.18
C ILE A 45 -37.65 10.93 -1.58
N ILE A 46 -37.78 12.23 -1.83
CA ILE A 46 -37.45 12.87 -3.12
C ILE A 46 -35.96 12.70 -3.43
N LEU A 47 -35.09 12.89 -2.42
CA LEU A 47 -33.65 12.67 -2.53
C LEU A 47 -33.26 11.19 -2.62
N LYS A 48 -34.21 10.27 -2.38
CA LYS A 48 -34.00 8.81 -2.34
C LYS A 48 -32.94 8.37 -1.32
N ASP A 49 -32.81 9.12 -0.21
CA ASP A 49 -31.89 8.85 0.89
C ASP A 49 -32.59 9.06 2.23
N LEU A 50 -33.15 7.98 2.78
CA LEU A 50 -33.95 8.03 4.01
C LEU A 50 -33.10 8.08 5.30
N LYS A 51 -31.79 7.81 5.23
CA LYS A 51 -30.87 7.81 6.38
C LYS A 51 -31.35 7.00 7.60
N LEU A 52 -31.99 5.85 7.34
CA LEU A 52 -32.58 5.01 8.39
C LEU A 52 -31.55 4.14 9.14
N GLY A 53 -30.35 3.97 8.59
CA GLY A 53 -29.28 3.15 9.19
C GLY A 53 -29.39 1.64 8.91
N PHE A 54 -30.38 1.21 8.12
CA PHE A 54 -30.52 -0.18 7.65
C PHE A 54 -30.67 -0.21 6.12
N GLY A 55 -30.21 -1.30 5.50
CA GLY A 55 -30.22 -1.46 4.04
C GLY A 55 -31.52 -2.07 3.51
N ASP A 56 -31.74 -1.97 2.19
CA ASP A 56 -32.93 -2.46 1.49
C ASP A 56 -33.29 -3.90 1.85
N ASN A 57 -32.30 -4.80 1.88
CA ASN A 57 -32.53 -6.22 2.16
C ASN A 57 -33.09 -6.43 3.57
N SER A 58 -32.67 -5.63 4.55
CA SER A 58 -33.22 -5.69 5.90
C SER A 58 -34.69 -5.28 5.91
N ILE A 59 -35.06 -4.24 5.16
CA ILE A 59 -36.45 -3.79 5.03
C ILE A 59 -37.31 -4.86 4.36
N LEU A 60 -36.83 -5.41 3.23
CA LEU A 60 -37.52 -6.46 2.49
C LEU A 60 -37.72 -7.71 3.35
N ASN A 61 -36.71 -8.11 4.11
CA ASN A 61 -36.76 -9.28 4.98
C ASN A 61 -37.63 -9.06 6.23
N CYS A 62 -37.85 -7.81 6.65
CA CYS A 62 -38.86 -7.49 7.66
C CYS A 62 -40.28 -7.66 7.13
N PHE A 63 -40.51 -7.40 5.83
CA PHE A 63 -41.82 -7.60 5.20
C PHE A 63 -42.10 -9.09 4.95
N HIS A 64 -41.14 -9.80 4.39
CA HIS A 64 -41.24 -11.23 4.13
C HIS A 64 -39.85 -11.89 4.22
N PRO A 65 -39.68 -13.07 4.84
CA PRO A 65 -38.36 -13.70 5.00
C PRO A 65 -37.59 -13.97 3.70
N ASP A 66 -38.29 -14.24 2.60
CA ASP A 66 -37.70 -14.40 1.25
C ASP A 66 -37.59 -13.06 0.47
N GLY A 67 -37.84 -11.93 1.12
CA GLY A 67 -38.10 -10.67 0.42
C GLY A 67 -36.90 -10.12 -0.33
N ALA A 68 -35.70 -10.20 0.25
CA ALA A 68 -34.47 -9.80 -0.43
C ALA A 68 -34.20 -10.66 -1.67
N ASP A 69 -34.42 -11.97 -1.57
CA ASP A 69 -34.17 -12.92 -2.66
C ASP A 69 -35.19 -12.76 -3.79
N PHE A 70 -36.48 -12.58 -3.47
CA PHE A 70 -37.49 -12.29 -4.47
C PHE A 70 -37.23 -10.95 -5.18
N PHE A 71 -36.89 -9.91 -4.43
CA PHE A 71 -36.59 -8.62 -5.04
C PHE A 71 -35.34 -8.70 -5.92
N ALA A 72 -34.36 -9.54 -5.57
CA ALA A 72 -33.21 -9.77 -6.42
C ALA A 72 -33.57 -10.43 -7.75
N THR A 73 -34.61 -11.27 -7.83
CA THR A 73 -35.04 -11.93 -9.08
C THR A 73 -36.08 -11.14 -9.89
N ASN A 74 -36.81 -10.20 -9.26
CA ASN A 74 -37.92 -9.48 -9.91
C ASN A 74 -37.74 -7.95 -10.01
N SER A 75 -36.83 -7.35 -9.25
CA SER A 75 -36.53 -5.90 -9.15
C SER A 75 -37.75 -4.96 -9.17
N ASN A 76 -38.91 -5.43 -8.71
CA ASN A 76 -40.18 -4.70 -8.77
C ASN A 76 -40.91 -4.79 -7.43
N LEU A 77 -41.04 -3.65 -6.75
CA LEU A 77 -41.64 -3.56 -5.42
C LEU A 77 -43.15 -3.82 -5.43
N ARG A 78 -43.86 -3.45 -6.51
CA ARG A 78 -45.31 -3.71 -6.63
C ARG A 78 -45.57 -5.21 -6.71
N ASN A 79 -44.88 -5.90 -7.63
CA ASN A 79 -44.96 -7.35 -7.76
C ASN A 79 -44.59 -8.05 -6.44
N PHE A 80 -43.55 -7.57 -5.75
CA PHE A 80 -43.15 -8.08 -4.44
C PHE A 80 -44.27 -7.98 -3.40
N CYS A 81 -44.93 -6.82 -3.28
CA CYS A 81 -46.02 -6.61 -2.32
C CYS A 81 -47.30 -7.38 -2.68
N ASP A 82 -47.55 -7.59 -3.97
CA ASP A 82 -48.74 -8.28 -4.47
C ASP A 82 -48.63 -9.80 -4.35
N LEU A 83 -47.46 -10.37 -4.67
CA LEU A 83 -47.24 -11.82 -4.71
C LEU A 83 -46.89 -12.43 -3.36
N ILE A 84 -46.17 -11.70 -2.49
CA ILE A 84 -45.66 -12.25 -1.22
C ILE A 84 -46.20 -11.49 -0.01
N ARG A 85 -47.49 -11.14 -0.05
CA ARG A 85 -48.18 -10.41 1.02
C ARG A 85 -48.22 -11.18 2.34
N ASP A 86 -48.30 -12.51 2.28
CA ASP A 86 -48.41 -13.35 3.47
C ASP A 86 -47.02 -13.80 3.96
N PRO A 87 -46.55 -13.32 5.14
CA PRO A 87 -45.26 -13.71 5.72
C PRO A 87 -45.14 -15.19 6.10
N GLN A 88 -46.23 -15.96 6.08
CA GLN A 88 -46.22 -17.39 6.37
C GLN A 88 -46.05 -18.25 5.11
N VAL A 89 -46.26 -17.69 3.92
CA VAL A 89 -46.19 -18.45 2.66
C VAL A 89 -44.82 -18.28 2.02
N ARG A 90 -44.03 -19.34 2.01
CA ARG A 90 -42.74 -19.37 1.29
C ARG A 90 -42.95 -19.74 -0.17
N LEU A 91 -42.20 -19.11 -1.06
CA LEU A 91 -42.16 -19.51 -2.47
C LEU A 91 -41.14 -20.64 -2.63
N ASN A 92 -41.58 -21.77 -3.20
CA ASN A 92 -40.70 -22.94 -3.40
C ASN A 92 -39.56 -22.65 -4.39
N GLU A 93 -39.81 -21.85 -5.43
CA GLU A 93 -38.82 -21.49 -6.44
C GLU A 93 -38.93 -20.01 -6.82
N LEU A 94 -37.83 -19.29 -6.70
CA LEU A 94 -37.69 -17.90 -7.13
C LEU A 94 -36.92 -17.87 -8.45
N GLU A 95 -37.65 -17.91 -9.56
CA GLU A 95 -37.05 -17.92 -10.90
C GLU A 95 -37.05 -16.55 -11.56
N ILE A 96 -36.08 -16.35 -12.47
CA ILE A 96 -36.06 -15.18 -13.35
C ILE A 96 -37.07 -15.37 -14.49
N ASN A 97 -37.70 -14.28 -14.93
CA ASN A 97 -38.64 -14.29 -16.04
C ASN A 97 -38.18 -13.36 -17.16
N VAL A 98 -38.55 -13.71 -18.39
CA VAL A 98 -38.32 -12.82 -19.53
C VAL A 98 -39.09 -11.51 -19.34
N PHE A 99 -38.46 -10.41 -19.76
CA PHE A 99 -38.96 -9.04 -19.58
C PHE A 99 -39.15 -8.54 -18.14
N GLN A 100 -38.67 -9.28 -17.14
CA GLN A 100 -38.57 -8.80 -15.76
C GLN A 100 -37.11 -8.59 -15.38
N ALA A 101 -36.78 -7.40 -14.90
CA ALA A 101 -35.42 -7.07 -14.51
C ALA A 101 -35.02 -7.82 -13.24
N PHE A 102 -33.83 -8.43 -13.22
CA PHE A 102 -33.23 -8.99 -12.00
C PHE A 102 -31.94 -8.25 -11.65
N ARG A 103 -31.54 -8.31 -10.37
CA ARG A 103 -30.25 -7.79 -9.89
C ARG A 103 -29.14 -8.75 -10.32
N PRO A 104 -28.19 -8.34 -11.19
CA PRO A 104 -27.16 -9.25 -11.69
C PRO A 104 -26.26 -9.80 -10.59
N MET A 105 -25.70 -10.99 -10.82
CA MET A 105 -24.65 -11.56 -9.98
C MET A 105 -23.40 -10.69 -9.98
N LEU A 106 -22.75 -10.55 -8.82
CA LEU A 106 -21.61 -9.66 -8.61
C LEU A 106 -20.32 -10.45 -8.38
N SER A 107 -19.18 -9.86 -8.74
CA SER A 107 -17.87 -10.45 -8.49
C SER A 107 -17.27 -10.00 -7.15
N LYS A 108 -16.69 -10.92 -6.38
CA LYS A 108 -15.90 -10.63 -5.18
C LYS A 108 -14.57 -9.99 -5.55
N ARG A 109 -14.12 -8.99 -4.79
CA ARG A 109 -12.75 -8.47 -4.93
C ARG A 109 -11.77 -9.54 -4.43
N CYS A 110 -10.77 -9.85 -5.25
CA CYS A 110 -9.63 -10.67 -4.86
C CYS A 110 -8.37 -9.80 -4.85
N ASP A 111 -7.67 -9.77 -3.72
CA ASP A 111 -6.40 -9.06 -3.50
C ASP A 111 -5.29 -10.07 -3.17
N ALA A 112 -4.06 -9.58 -2.99
CA ALA A 112 -2.92 -10.43 -2.66
C ALA A 112 -3.17 -11.29 -1.41
N ALA A 113 -3.77 -10.70 -0.37
CA ALA A 113 -3.96 -11.34 0.92
C ALA A 113 -4.96 -12.50 0.87
N ASN A 114 -5.98 -12.41 0.03
CA ASN A 114 -7.02 -13.44 -0.08
C ASN A 114 -6.90 -14.33 -1.34
N PHE A 115 -5.85 -14.15 -2.15
CA PHE A 115 -5.67 -14.84 -3.44
C PHE A 115 -5.79 -16.36 -3.35
N LYS A 116 -5.01 -17.01 -2.47
CA LYS A 116 -5.06 -18.47 -2.24
C LYS A 116 -6.43 -18.95 -1.72
N LYS A 117 -7.13 -18.10 -0.96
CA LYS A 117 -8.47 -18.43 -0.43
C LYS A 117 -9.55 -18.31 -1.51
N CYS A 118 -9.40 -17.36 -2.42
CA CYS A 118 -10.31 -17.19 -3.55
C CYS A 118 -10.15 -18.32 -4.57
N PHE A 119 -8.92 -18.83 -4.75
CA PHE A 119 -8.57 -19.83 -5.75
C PHE A 119 -7.97 -21.10 -5.13
N PRO A 120 -8.74 -21.89 -4.36
CA PRO A 120 -8.27 -23.16 -3.83
C PRO A 120 -8.08 -24.21 -4.94
N GLU A 121 -7.02 -25.01 -4.84
CA GLU A 121 -6.67 -26.07 -5.82
C GLU A 121 -7.78 -27.11 -6.03
N SER A 122 -8.66 -27.29 -5.05
CA SER A 122 -9.83 -28.18 -5.14
C SER A 122 -10.87 -27.77 -6.20
N LYS A 123 -10.76 -26.57 -6.77
CA LYS A 123 -11.73 -25.99 -7.70
C LYS A 123 -11.09 -25.69 -9.04
N THR A 124 -11.91 -25.79 -10.10
CA THR A 124 -11.53 -25.43 -11.46
C THR A 124 -12.14 -24.08 -11.82
N PHE A 125 -11.33 -23.21 -12.41
CA PHE A 125 -11.71 -21.86 -12.76
C PHE A 125 -11.52 -21.60 -14.25
N ILE A 126 -12.31 -20.66 -14.77
CA ILE A 126 -12.02 -20.00 -16.04
C ILE A 126 -11.64 -18.55 -15.79
N ILE A 127 -10.85 -17.98 -16.69
CA ILE A 127 -10.42 -16.59 -16.67
C ILE A 127 -11.00 -15.90 -17.89
N GLU A 128 -11.64 -14.76 -17.67
CA GLU A 128 -12.19 -13.88 -18.70
C GLU A 128 -11.66 -12.45 -18.53
N ASN A 129 -11.62 -11.70 -19.62
CA ASN A 129 -11.26 -10.29 -19.57
C ASN A 129 -12.37 -9.52 -18.84
N LYS A 130 -11.97 -8.58 -17.99
CA LYS A 130 -12.91 -7.68 -17.34
C LYS A 130 -13.22 -6.51 -18.27
N PHE A 131 -14.40 -6.56 -18.90
CA PHE A 131 -14.92 -5.48 -19.73
C PHE A 131 -15.25 -4.22 -18.90
N ASP A 132 -14.77 -3.05 -19.36
CA ASP A 132 -15.00 -1.72 -18.76
C ASP A 132 -16.11 -0.97 -19.49
N GLY A 133 -17.36 -1.43 -19.31
CA GLY A 133 -18.53 -0.89 -19.98
C GLY A 133 -19.69 -0.61 -19.03
N GLU A 134 -20.91 -0.80 -19.54
CA GLU A 134 -22.14 -0.79 -18.75
C GLU A 134 -22.77 -2.18 -18.73
N ARG A 135 -23.02 -2.72 -17.54
CA ARG A 135 -23.65 -4.03 -17.37
C ARG A 135 -25.11 -4.00 -17.84
N PHE A 136 -25.45 -4.90 -18.75
CA PHE A 136 -26.80 -5.05 -19.30
C PHE A 136 -27.26 -6.50 -19.32
N GLN A 137 -28.55 -6.69 -19.01
CA GLN A 137 -29.28 -7.91 -19.32
C GLN A 137 -30.11 -7.67 -20.58
N LEU A 138 -29.95 -8.55 -21.57
CA LEU A 138 -30.72 -8.55 -22.81
C LEU A 138 -31.77 -9.66 -22.73
N HIS A 139 -33.03 -9.26 -22.78
CA HIS A 139 -34.18 -10.15 -22.76
C HIS A 139 -34.79 -10.16 -24.15
N MET A 140 -35.11 -11.33 -24.67
CA MET A 140 -35.89 -11.46 -25.90
C MET A 140 -36.97 -12.53 -25.73
N ALA A 141 -38.17 -12.24 -26.21
CA ALA A 141 -39.24 -13.21 -26.46
C ALA A 141 -39.93 -12.89 -27.79
N ASP A 142 -40.03 -13.88 -28.66
CA ASP A 142 -40.78 -13.83 -29.93
C ASP A 142 -40.44 -12.58 -30.78
N GLY A 143 -39.14 -12.23 -30.82
CA GLY A 143 -38.62 -11.10 -31.60
C GLY A 143 -38.82 -9.72 -30.95
N GLN A 144 -39.41 -9.66 -29.76
CA GLN A 144 -39.45 -8.46 -28.92
C GLN A 144 -38.27 -8.47 -27.94
N PHE A 145 -37.68 -7.30 -27.70
CA PHE A 145 -36.47 -7.15 -26.89
C PHE A 145 -36.71 -6.19 -25.73
N ARG A 146 -36.01 -6.46 -24.61
CA ARG A 146 -35.80 -5.48 -23.55
C ARG A 146 -34.36 -5.47 -23.06
N TYR A 147 -33.92 -4.29 -22.62
CA TYR A 147 -32.56 -4.06 -22.15
C TYR A 147 -32.60 -3.43 -20.78
N PHE A 148 -32.23 -4.18 -19.74
CA PHE A 148 -32.14 -3.61 -18.40
C PHE A 148 -30.69 -3.40 -17.98
N SER A 149 -30.39 -2.21 -17.48
CA SER A 149 -29.11 -1.91 -16.85
C SER A 149 -28.92 -2.70 -15.55
N ARG A 150 -27.73 -2.62 -14.95
CA ARG A 150 -27.42 -3.22 -13.64
C ARG A 150 -28.46 -2.96 -12.53
N ASN A 151 -29.03 -1.76 -12.50
CA ASN A 151 -29.99 -1.34 -11.46
C ASN A 151 -31.45 -1.56 -11.89
N GLY A 152 -31.69 -2.25 -13.01
CA GLY A 152 -33.04 -2.57 -13.49
C GLY A 152 -33.72 -1.49 -14.31
N PHE A 153 -33.06 -0.35 -14.59
CA PHE A 153 -33.61 0.66 -15.51
C PHE A 153 -33.67 0.12 -16.94
N ASP A 154 -34.78 0.40 -17.61
CA ASP A 154 -35.08 -0.01 -18.98
C ASP A 154 -34.47 0.98 -20.00
N TYR A 155 -33.69 0.46 -20.95
CA TYR A 155 -33.05 1.19 -22.06
C TYR A 155 -33.53 0.68 -23.43
N THR A 156 -34.69 0.05 -23.48
CA THR A 156 -35.24 -0.55 -24.71
C THR A 156 -35.47 0.49 -25.79
N ASP A 157 -35.91 1.70 -25.44
CA ASP A 157 -36.10 2.79 -26.42
C ASP A 157 -34.79 3.20 -27.10
N THR A 158 -33.67 3.08 -26.39
CA THR A 158 -32.34 3.39 -26.94
C THR A 158 -31.84 2.27 -27.86
N TYR A 159 -31.88 1.03 -27.38
CA TYR A 159 -31.25 -0.09 -28.10
C TYR A 159 -32.14 -0.72 -29.17
N GLY A 160 -33.46 -0.72 -28.95
CA GLY A 160 -34.47 -1.16 -29.90
C GLY A 160 -35.39 -2.26 -29.38
N ALA A 161 -36.70 -2.07 -29.45
CA ALA A 161 -37.68 -3.07 -28.99
C ALA A 161 -37.87 -4.28 -29.92
N SER A 162 -37.35 -4.23 -31.15
CA SER A 162 -37.53 -5.29 -32.16
C SER A 162 -36.41 -5.27 -33.20
N PHE A 163 -36.36 -6.28 -34.08
CA PHE A 163 -35.38 -6.35 -35.17
C PHE A 163 -35.49 -5.22 -36.22
N THR A 164 -36.51 -4.36 -36.14
CA THR A 164 -36.72 -3.25 -37.07
C THR A 164 -36.60 -1.88 -36.41
N ALA A 165 -36.29 -1.82 -35.11
CA ALA A 165 -36.24 -0.56 -34.35
C ALA A 165 -34.96 -0.46 -33.52
N GLY A 166 -34.45 0.77 -33.37
CA GLY A 166 -33.31 1.11 -32.50
C GLY A 166 -31.93 0.90 -33.13
N ILE A 167 -30.90 1.40 -32.44
CA ILE A 167 -29.53 1.51 -32.97
C ILE A 167 -28.73 0.19 -32.89
N PHE A 168 -29.24 -0.78 -32.13
CA PHE A 168 -28.53 -2.01 -31.75
C PHE A 168 -29.28 -3.28 -32.17
N THR A 169 -30.54 -3.42 -31.76
CA THR A 169 -31.35 -4.64 -31.94
C THR A 169 -31.44 -5.16 -33.37
N PRO A 170 -31.57 -4.31 -34.42
CA PRO A 170 -31.61 -4.80 -35.80
C PRO A 170 -30.37 -5.60 -36.20
N LYS A 171 -29.22 -5.31 -35.59
CA LYS A 171 -27.94 -5.98 -35.86
C LYS A 171 -27.84 -7.38 -35.23
N LEU A 172 -28.78 -7.76 -34.36
CA LEU A 172 -28.83 -9.08 -33.71
C LEU A 172 -29.54 -10.15 -34.55
N ARG A 173 -30.25 -9.74 -35.61
CA ARG A 173 -30.98 -10.66 -36.49
C ARG A 173 -30.13 -11.81 -37.08
N PRO A 174 -28.88 -11.61 -37.55
CA PRO A 174 -28.04 -12.71 -38.03
C PRO A 174 -27.43 -13.56 -36.91
N VAL A 175 -27.53 -13.12 -35.64
CA VAL A 175 -26.87 -13.72 -34.49
C VAL A 175 -27.80 -14.68 -33.77
N LEU A 176 -29.03 -14.24 -33.50
CA LEU A 176 -30.06 -15.04 -32.85
C LEU A 176 -30.85 -15.79 -33.92
N GLY A 177 -30.63 -17.10 -34.02
CA GLY A 177 -31.30 -17.95 -35.00
C GLY A 177 -32.83 -18.06 -34.76
N PRO A 178 -33.60 -18.44 -35.80
CA PRO A 178 -35.06 -18.56 -35.70
C PRO A 178 -35.54 -19.60 -34.67
N GLU A 179 -34.67 -20.52 -34.25
CA GLU A 179 -34.92 -21.50 -33.18
C GLU A 179 -34.96 -20.88 -31.77
N THR A 180 -34.42 -19.67 -31.60
CA THR A 180 -34.36 -18.98 -30.32
C THR A 180 -35.62 -18.13 -30.18
N LYS A 181 -36.62 -18.65 -29.47
CA LYS A 181 -37.87 -17.93 -29.18
C LYS A 181 -37.74 -17.05 -27.94
N ARG A 182 -37.03 -17.52 -26.91
CA ARG A 182 -36.83 -16.77 -25.67
C ARG A 182 -35.37 -16.86 -25.23
N VAL A 183 -34.78 -15.75 -24.80
CA VAL A 183 -33.43 -15.77 -24.24
C VAL A 183 -33.23 -14.65 -23.23
N ILE A 184 -32.44 -14.93 -22.20
CA ILE A 184 -31.88 -13.91 -21.29
C ILE A 184 -30.36 -14.04 -21.36
N LEU A 185 -29.70 -12.99 -21.84
CA LEU A 185 -28.25 -12.89 -21.92
C LEU A 185 -27.76 -11.86 -20.91
N ASP A 186 -26.62 -12.16 -20.28
CA ASP A 186 -25.96 -11.27 -19.34
C ASP A 186 -24.59 -10.88 -19.90
N GLY A 187 -24.33 -9.58 -19.99
CA GLY A 187 -23.20 -9.05 -20.73
C GLY A 187 -22.86 -7.60 -20.36
N GLU A 188 -21.75 -7.12 -20.91
CA GLU A 188 -21.32 -5.73 -20.80
C GLU A 188 -21.53 -5.02 -22.13
N MET A 189 -22.26 -3.91 -22.14
CA MET A 189 -22.38 -3.05 -23.31
C MET A 189 -21.15 -2.13 -23.37
N MET A 190 -20.37 -2.27 -24.44
CA MET A 190 -19.12 -1.58 -24.69
C MET A 190 -19.27 -0.53 -25.80
N LEU A 191 -18.45 0.51 -25.73
CA LEU A 191 -18.23 1.40 -26.86
C LEU A 191 -17.35 0.70 -27.89
N TRP A 192 -17.82 0.51 -29.11
CA TRP A 192 -17.01 -0.04 -30.21
C TRP A 192 -16.70 1.03 -31.24
N ASN A 193 -15.41 1.30 -31.46
CA ASN A 193 -14.95 2.21 -32.48
C ASN A 193 -14.93 1.50 -33.84
N ARG A 194 -15.75 1.99 -34.79
CA ARG A 194 -15.89 1.39 -36.12
C ARG A 194 -14.64 1.53 -36.98
N GLU A 195 -13.86 2.59 -36.77
CA GLU A 195 -12.67 2.90 -37.58
C GLU A 195 -11.46 2.10 -37.12
N THR A 196 -11.20 2.09 -35.81
CA THR A 196 -10.04 1.39 -35.23
C THR A 196 -10.32 -0.07 -34.90
N ARG A 197 -11.57 -0.53 -35.05
CA ARG A 197 -12.03 -1.89 -34.71
C ARG A 197 -11.60 -2.31 -33.31
N SER A 198 -11.82 -1.43 -32.35
CA SER A 198 -11.41 -1.65 -30.96
C SER A 198 -12.43 -1.09 -29.98
N PHE A 199 -12.38 -1.59 -28.74
CA PHE A 199 -13.20 -1.07 -27.66
C PHE A 199 -12.71 0.31 -27.20
N GLY A 200 -13.64 1.23 -27.00
CA GLY A 200 -13.42 2.46 -26.26
C GLY A 200 -13.44 2.21 -24.76
N SER A 201 -12.76 3.07 -24.00
CA SER A 201 -12.82 3.04 -22.54
C SER A 201 -14.02 3.84 -22.03
N LYS A 202 -14.63 3.39 -20.93
CA LYS A 202 -15.65 4.15 -20.20
C LYS A 202 -15.11 5.43 -19.57
N GLY A 203 -13.80 5.59 -19.45
CA GLY A 203 -13.18 6.86 -19.05
C GLY A 203 -13.34 7.97 -20.09
N MET A 204 -13.78 7.66 -21.31
CA MET A 204 -14.06 8.66 -22.33
C MET A 204 -15.31 9.48 -21.99
N ASN A 205 -15.38 10.72 -22.51
CA ASN A 205 -16.57 11.57 -22.40
C ASN A 205 -17.70 11.15 -23.37
N LEU A 206 -17.99 9.84 -23.41
CA LEU A 206 -19.03 9.22 -24.22
C LEU A 206 -19.70 8.13 -23.38
N ASP A 207 -21.03 8.12 -23.38
CA ASP A 207 -21.82 7.11 -22.67
C ASP A 207 -22.50 6.18 -23.67
N VAL A 208 -22.26 4.87 -23.54
CA VAL A 208 -22.87 3.83 -24.40
C VAL A 208 -24.40 3.82 -24.33
N LYS A 209 -24.98 4.39 -23.28
CA LYS A 209 -26.43 4.54 -23.08
C LYS A 209 -27.02 5.73 -23.84
N LYS A 210 -26.19 6.62 -24.39
CA LYS A 210 -26.62 7.87 -25.04
C LYS A 210 -26.09 8.00 -26.48
N LEU A 211 -25.66 6.89 -27.08
CA LEU A 211 -25.17 6.91 -28.46
C LEU A 211 -26.30 7.19 -29.44
N GLY A 212 -26.06 8.10 -30.38
CA GLY A 212 -26.91 8.31 -31.54
C GLY A 212 -26.51 7.42 -32.72
N GLU A 213 -27.34 7.43 -33.77
CA GLU A 213 -27.02 6.76 -35.03
C GLU A 213 -25.88 7.48 -35.78
N GLY A 214 -25.14 6.75 -36.63
CA GLY A 214 -24.13 7.31 -37.52
C GLY A 214 -22.81 7.77 -36.87
N GLY A 215 -22.67 7.73 -35.55
CA GLY A 215 -21.43 8.09 -34.86
C GLY A 215 -20.26 7.13 -35.11
N LYS A 216 -19.04 7.61 -34.82
CA LYS A 216 -17.79 6.82 -34.82
C LYS A 216 -17.86 5.59 -33.90
N TYR A 217 -18.59 5.72 -32.80
CA TYR A 217 -18.81 4.66 -31.82
C TYR A 217 -20.20 4.03 -31.99
N GLN A 218 -20.29 2.72 -31.74
CA GLN A 218 -21.56 2.00 -31.64
C GLN A 218 -21.59 1.10 -30.41
N PRO A 219 -22.78 0.70 -29.94
CA PRO A 219 -22.90 -0.31 -28.89
C PRO A 219 -22.42 -1.67 -29.39
N CYS A 220 -21.58 -2.34 -28.60
CA CYS A 220 -21.17 -3.73 -28.78
C CYS A 220 -21.42 -4.50 -27.48
N PHE A 221 -22.20 -5.57 -27.52
CA PHE A 221 -22.55 -6.35 -26.36
C PHE A 221 -21.58 -7.52 -26.16
N CYS A 222 -20.73 -7.42 -25.15
CA CYS A 222 -19.83 -8.49 -24.73
C CYS A 222 -20.58 -9.43 -23.78
N VAL A 223 -21.11 -10.53 -24.30
CA VAL A 223 -21.91 -11.50 -23.54
C VAL A 223 -21.02 -12.56 -22.88
N PHE A 224 -21.19 -12.79 -21.58
CA PHE A 224 -20.42 -13.79 -20.81
C PHE A 224 -21.29 -14.78 -20.03
N ASP A 225 -22.63 -14.67 -20.08
CA ASP A 225 -23.53 -15.68 -19.50
C ASP A 225 -24.89 -15.73 -20.21
N ILE A 226 -25.59 -16.86 -20.06
CA ILE A 226 -26.95 -17.10 -20.56
C ILE A 226 -27.78 -17.70 -19.43
N LEU A 227 -28.89 -17.06 -19.10
CA LEU A 227 -29.67 -17.39 -17.91
C LEU A 227 -31.01 -18.04 -18.24
N LEU A 228 -31.49 -17.88 -19.46
CA LEU A 228 -32.69 -18.52 -19.97
C LEU A 228 -32.52 -18.78 -21.46
N HIS A 229 -32.95 -19.95 -21.92
CA HIS A 229 -33.04 -20.27 -23.34
C HIS A 229 -34.30 -21.08 -23.61
N ASN A 230 -35.19 -20.54 -24.44
CA ASN A 230 -36.55 -21.02 -24.69
C ASN A 230 -37.29 -21.28 -23.38
N ASP A 231 -37.66 -22.52 -23.09
CA ASP A 231 -38.45 -22.87 -21.91
C ASP A 231 -37.60 -23.31 -20.71
N ARG A 232 -36.28 -23.10 -20.77
CA ARG A 232 -35.34 -23.57 -19.73
C ARG A 232 -34.66 -22.40 -19.04
N VAL A 233 -34.92 -22.28 -17.74
CA VAL A 233 -34.15 -21.42 -16.83
C VAL A 233 -32.83 -22.12 -16.49
N LEU A 234 -31.72 -21.40 -16.63
CA LEU A 234 -30.36 -21.93 -16.52
C LEU A 234 -29.63 -21.46 -15.26
N THR A 235 -30.22 -20.60 -14.43
CA THR A 235 -29.56 -20.01 -13.25
C THR A 235 -28.99 -21.08 -12.30
N ASN A 236 -29.74 -22.17 -12.08
CA ASN A 236 -29.32 -23.31 -11.25
C ASN A 236 -28.39 -24.31 -11.95
N GLN A 237 -28.08 -24.12 -13.25
CA GLN A 237 -27.10 -24.94 -13.95
C GLN A 237 -25.67 -24.43 -13.69
N PRO A 238 -24.67 -25.33 -13.59
CA PRO A 238 -23.26 -24.94 -13.52
C PRO A 238 -22.82 -24.06 -14.69
N LEU A 239 -21.92 -23.10 -14.43
CA LEU A 239 -21.41 -22.14 -15.41
C LEU A 239 -20.94 -22.79 -16.70
N PHE A 240 -20.20 -23.91 -16.65
CA PHE A 240 -19.72 -24.58 -17.87
C PHE A 240 -20.87 -25.02 -18.81
N LYS A 241 -22.03 -25.43 -18.27
CA LYS A 241 -23.21 -25.77 -19.06
C LYS A 241 -23.85 -24.53 -19.67
N ARG A 242 -23.90 -23.43 -18.91
CA ARG A 242 -24.42 -22.15 -19.40
C ARG A 242 -23.56 -21.63 -20.55
N LEU A 243 -22.24 -21.62 -20.41
CA LEU A 243 -21.31 -21.21 -21.47
C LEU A 243 -21.40 -22.09 -22.74
N LYS A 244 -21.57 -23.41 -22.57
CA LYS A 244 -21.83 -24.31 -23.71
C LYS A 244 -23.15 -23.94 -24.41
N CYS A 245 -24.20 -23.64 -23.65
CA CYS A 245 -25.46 -23.18 -24.22
C CYS A 245 -25.29 -21.83 -24.93
N LEU A 246 -24.57 -20.88 -24.34
CA LEU A 246 -24.31 -19.56 -24.92
C LEU A 246 -23.64 -19.67 -26.28
N LYS A 247 -22.58 -20.47 -26.38
CA LYS A 247 -21.88 -20.76 -27.65
C LYS A 247 -22.79 -21.40 -28.69
N SER A 248 -23.74 -22.24 -28.28
CA SER A 248 -24.70 -22.87 -29.20
C SER A 248 -25.79 -21.91 -29.69
N VAL A 249 -26.12 -20.87 -28.93
CA VAL A 249 -27.15 -19.87 -29.30
C VAL A 249 -26.54 -18.75 -30.13
N VAL A 250 -25.36 -18.27 -29.77
CA VAL A 250 -24.64 -17.19 -30.46
C VAL A 250 -23.66 -17.79 -31.46
N LYS A 251 -24.16 -18.27 -32.60
CA LYS A 251 -23.36 -19.03 -33.58
C LYS A 251 -22.45 -18.16 -34.46
N ASN A 252 -22.93 -16.97 -34.83
CA ASN A 252 -22.24 -16.05 -35.74
C ASN A 252 -22.14 -14.65 -35.12
N PRO A 253 -21.31 -14.46 -34.09
CA PRO A 253 -21.12 -13.13 -33.50
C PRO A 253 -20.62 -12.15 -34.56
N VAL A 254 -21.33 -11.04 -34.73
CA VAL A 254 -20.92 -9.97 -35.64
C VAL A 254 -19.96 -9.06 -34.89
N GLU A 255 -18.73 -8.95 -35.39
CA GLU A 255 -17.70 -8.09 -34.80
C GLU A 255 -18.22 -6.65 -34.59
N GLY A 256 -17.93 -6.09 -33.42
CA GLY A 256 -18.39 -4.77 -33.03
C GLY A 256 -19.88 -4.66 -32.72
N THR A 257 -20.66 -5.75 -32.80
CA THR A 257 -22.06 -5.78 -32.40
C THR A 257 -22.27 -6.70 -31.19
N ILE A 258 -21.90 -7.97 -31.30
CA ILE A 258 -21.99 -8.90 -30.18
C ILE A 258 -20.74 -9.78 -30.17
N VAL A 259 -20.10 -9.85 -29.01
CA VAL A 259 -18.89 -10.63 -28.81
C VAL A 259 -19.17 -11.60 -27.68
N VAL A 260 -18.98 -12.90 -27.93
CA VAL A 260 -18.98 -13.88 -26.85
C VAL A 260 -17.64 -13.76 -26.13
N SER A 261 -17.70 -13.52 -24.83
CA SER A 261 -16.52 -13.45 -23.97
C SER A 261 -15.66 -14.70 -24.14
N GLN A 262 -14.39 -14.48 -24.47
CA GLN A 262 -13.41 -15.54 -24.56
C GLN A 262 -12.89 -15.85 -23.16
N TYR A 263 -12.66 -17.13 -22.90
CA TYR A 263 -12.12 -17.59 -21.63
C TYR A 263 -11.02 -18.62 -21.83
N SER A 264 -10.06 -18.63 -20.91
CA SER A 264 -9.08 -19.70 -20.72
C SER A 264 -9.38 -20.48 -19.45
N GLU A 265 -8.93 -21.72 -19.36
CA GLU A 265 -8.99 -22.50 -18.12
C GLU A 265 -7.78 -22.16 -17.26
N ALA A 266 -7.98 -22.00 -15.95
CA ALA A 266 -6.90 -21.84 -14.99
C ALA A 266 -6.56 -23.20 -14.38
N SER A 267 -5.41 -23.75 -14.75
CA SER A 267 -4.83 -24.97 -14.19
C SER A 267 -3.94 -24.69 -12.98
N SER A 268 -3.44 -23.46 -12.86
CA SER A 268 -2.58 -23.03 -11.75
C SER A 268 -2.87 -21.59 -11.30
N LEU A 269 -2.35 -21.21 -10.13
CA LEU A 269 -2.34 -19.79 -9.71
C LEU A 269 -1.48 -18.92 -10.62
N GLY A 270 -0.44 -19.50 -11.25
CA GLY A 270 0.41 -18.83 -12.23
C GLY A 270 -0.40 -18.35 -13.44
N ASP A 271 -1.29 -19.20 -13.96
CA ASP A 271 -2.13 -18.86 -15.11
C ASP A 271 -3.00 -17.62 -14.86
N ILE A 272 -3.47 -17.43 -13.62
CA ILE A 272 -4.25 -16.25 -13.21
C ILE A 272 -3.37 -15.00 -13.17
N VAL A 273 -2.13 -15.12 -12.69
CA VAL A 273 -1.15 -14.04 -12.65
C VAL A 273 -0.76 -13.63 -14.07
N ASP A 274 -0.46 -14.60 -14.92
CA ASP A 274 -0.07 -14.39 -16.32
C ASP A 274 -1.22 -13.75 -17.12
N ALA A 275 -2.46 -14.20 -16.91
CA ALA A 275 -3.63 -13.59 -17.52
C ALA A 275 -3.86 -12.15 -17.03
N LEU A 276 -3.61 -11.87 -15.73
CA LEU A 276 -3.71 -10.51 -15.21
C LEU A 276 -2.63 -9.60 -15.83
N ASN A 277 -1.37 -10.05 -15.92
CA ASN A 277 -0.30 -9.30 -16.59
C ASN A 277 -0.63 -9.06 -18.08
N SER A 278 -1.12 -10.09 -18.77
CA SER A 278 -1.54 -9.98 -20.18
C SER A 278 -2.68 -8.98 -20.37
N SER A 279 -3.65 -8.93 -19.43
CA SER A 279 -4.75 -7.95 -19.49
C SER A 279 -4.24 -6.51 -19.39
N VAL A 280 -3.16 -6.28 -18.64
CA VAL A 280 -2.53 -4.97 -18.50
C VAL A 280 -1.82 -4.56 -19.78
N ASP A 281 -1.08 -5.48 -20.38
CA ASP A 281 -0.37 -5.25 -21.65
C ASP A 281 -1.36 -4.89 -22.78
N ASN A 282 -2.55 -5.47 -22.72
CA ASN A 282 -3.66 -5.19 -23.64
C ASN A 282 -4.51 -3.95 -23.25
N ASN A 283 -4.11 -3.18 -22.23
CA ASN A 283 -4.82 -1.99 -21.70
C ASN A 283 -6.25 -2.27 -21.19
N GLU A 284 -6.51 -3.48 -20.71
CA GLU A 284 -7.81 -3.87 -20.18
C GLU A 284 -8.00 -3.42 -18.72
N GLU A 285 -9.18 -3.68 -18.13
CA GLU A 285 -9.46 -3.29 -16.74
C GLU A 285 -8.88 -4.27 -15.71
N GLY A 286 -8.53 -5.48 -16.14
CA GLY A 286 -8.17 -6.62 -15.32
C GLY A 286 -8.91 -7.88 -15.79
N ILE A 287 -9.06 -8.86 -14.89
CA ILE A 287 -9.67 -10.15 -15.20
C ILE A 287 -10.84 -10.48 -14.26
N VAL A 288 -11.72 -11.36 -14.73
CA VAL A 288 -12.74 -12.03 -13.94
C VAL A 288 -12.44 -13.52 -13.93
N VAL A 289 -12.23 -14.07 -12.74
CA VAL A 289 -12.00 -15.51 -12.53
C VAL A 289 -13.31 -16.12 -12.01
N LYS A 290 -13.82 -17.15 -12.68
CA LYS A 290 -15.11 -17.76 -12.36
C LYS A 290 -14.97 -19.25 -12.07
N ASP A 291 -15.55 -19.71 -10.98
CA ASP A 291 -15.68 -21.13 -10.66
C ASP A 291 -16.58 -21.81 -11.71
N THR A 292 -16.04 -22.80 -12.42
CA THR A 292 -16.75 -23.48 -13.52
C THR A 292 -18.02 -24.20 -13.07
N LYS A 293 -18.10 -24.57 -11.79
CA LYS A 293 -19.25 -25.26 -11.20
C LYS A 293 -20.22 -24.31 -10.50
N SER A 294 -19.94 -23.00 -10.48
CA SER A 294 -20.84 -22.01 -9.86
C SER A 294 -22.19 -21.92 -10.57
N VAL A 295 -23.25 -21.80 -9.77
CA VAL A 295 -24.59 -21.41 -10.21
C VAL A 295 -24.71 -19.89 -10.24
N TYR A 296 -25.66 -19.36 -11.01
CA TYR A 296 -25.93 -17.93 -11.07
C TYR A 296 -26.82 -17.52 -9.90
N LYS A 297 -26.35 -16.61 -9.04
CA LYS A 297 -27.13 -16.08 -7.91
C LYS A 297 -27.32 -14.57 -8.03
N CYS A 298 -28.57 -14.15 -8.17
CA CYS A 298 -28.93 -12.74 -8.29
C CYS A 298 -28.49 -11.95 -7.06
N SER A 299 -27.97 -10.74 -7.27
CA SER A 299 -27.46 -9.84 -6.22
C SER A 299 -26.35 -10.39 -5.29
N ASP A 300 -25.84 -11.59 -5.53
CA ASP A 300 -24.84 -12.21 -4.66
C ASP A 300 -23.41 -11.92 -5.13
N ARG A 301 -22.50 -11.75 -4.16
CA ARG A 301 -21.07 -11.46 -4.41
C ARG A 301 -20.15 -12.65 -4.07
N ASN A 302 -20.64 -13.69 -3.40
CA ASN A 302 -19.82 -14.80 -2.89
C ASN A 302 -19.99 -16.11 -3.68
N SER A 303 -20.74 -16.10 -4.78
CA SER A 303 -21.08 -17.32 -5.54
C SER A 303 -20.06 -17.74 -6.59
N GLY A 304 -18.77 -17.41 -6.39
CA GLY A 304 -17.67 -17.98 -7.19
C GLY A 304 -17.20 -17.14 -8.38
N TRP A 305 -17.57 -15.87 -8.47
CA TRP A 305 -16.98 -14.92 -9.42
C TRP A 305 -16.05 -13.96 -8.68
N PHE A 306 -14.84 -13.77 -9.19
CA PHE A 306 -13.82 -12.94 -8.57
C PHE A 306 -13.30 -11.94 -9.57
N LYS A 307 -13.22 -10.67 -9.21
CA LYS A 307 -12.53 -9.64 -9.99
C LYS A 307 -11.13 -9.45 -9.43
N VAL A 308 -10.14 -9.49 -10.31
CA VAL A 308 -8.73 -9.30 -9.99
C VAL A 308 -8.22 -8.15 -10.86
N LYS A 309 -7.59 -7.16 -10.23
CA LYS A 309 -7.04 -5.98 -10.88
C LYS A 309 -5.67 -5.66 -10.31
N MET A 310 -4.79 -5.08 -11.11
CA MET A 310 -3.46 -4.65 -10.66
C MET A 310 -3.52 -3.71 -9.46
N GLU A 311 -4.46 -2.76 -9.45
CA GLU A 311 -4.63 -1.80 -8.34
C GLU A 311 -4.94 -2.44 -6.97
N TYR A 312 -5.21 -3.74 -6.92
CA TYR A 312 -5.44 -4.49 -5.68
C TYR A 312 -4.15 -5.04 -5.05
N PHE A 313 -3.02 -4.91 -5.74
CA PHE A 313 -1.69 -5.31 -5.27
C PHE A 313 -0.85 -4.07 -4.92
N ASP A 314 0.15 -4.27 -4.09
CA ASP A 314 1.02 -3.21 -3.58
C ASP A 314 2.23 -2.99 -4.51
N ASP A 315 2.63 -1.72 -4.70
CA ASP A 315 3.77 -1.32 -5.54
C ASP A 315 3.73 -1.82 -7.00
N VAL A 316 2.52 -1.94 -7.57
CA VAL A 316 2.33 -2.28 -9.00
C VAL A 316 1.63 -1.18 -9.81
N VAL A 317 1.03 -0.21 -9.12
CA VAL A 317 0.43 1.00 -9.70
C VAL A 317 1.16 2.20 -9.11
N HIS A 318 1.35 3.26 -9.89
CA HIS A 318 1.93 4.50 -9.40
C HIS A 318 1.09 5.10 -8.28
N ASP A 319 1.71 5.29 -7.11
CA ASP A 319 1.19 6.13 -6.05
C ASP A 319 1.66 7.56 -6.30
N LEU A 320 0.74 8.52 -6.23
CA LEU A 320 1.01 9.93 -6.49
C LEU A 320 0.90 10.69 -5.18
N ASP A 321 1.92 11.49 -4.85
CA ASP A 321 1.91 12.35 -3.67
C ASP A 321 1.41 13.73 -4.10
N VAL A 322 0.15 14.06 -3.81
CA VAL A 322 -0.51 15.29 -4.29
C VAL A 322 -0.81 16.25 -3.14
N ILE A 323 -0.83 17.56 -3.39
CA ILE A 323 -1.16 18.54 -2.35
C ILE A 323 -2.67 18.58 -2.10
N LEU A 324 -3.09 18.74 -0.85
CA LEU A 324 -4.48 19.06 -0.48
C LEU A 324 -4.77 20.55 -0.78
N MET A 325 -5.71 20.85 -1.68
CA MET A 325 -6.02 22.24 -2.05
C MET A 325 -7.33 22.75 -1.43
N GLY A 326 -8.26 21.85 -1.11
CA GLY A 326 -9.56 22.26 -0.60
C GLY A 326 -10.46 21.09 -0.20
N GLY A 327 -11.62 21.42 0.35
CA GLY A 327 -12.60 20.47 0.85
C GLY A 327 -14.02 20.88 0.51
N CYS A 328 -14.89 19.88 0.39
CA CYS A 328 -16.31 20.05 0.12
C CYS A 328 -17.18 19.34 1.14
N TYR A 329 -18.25 20.01 1.52
CA TYR A 329 -19.29 19.44 2.36
C TYR A 329 -20.23 18.59 1.53
N SER A 330 -20.56 17.42 2.06
CA SER A 330 -21.69 16.64 1.59
C SER A 330 -22.41 16.05 2.78
N SER A 331 -23.73 16.21 2.80
CA SER A 331 -24.57 15.86 3.95
C SER A 331 -24.11 16.48 5.28
N GLY A 332 -23.53 17.69 5.24
CA GLY A 332 -23.04 18.41 6.42
C GLY A 332 -21.70 17.92 6.98
N LYS A 333 -21.01 16.99 6.30
CA LYS A 333 -19.65 16.56 6.66
C LYS A 333 -18.67 16.85 5.53
N LEU A 334 -17.45 17.21 5.89
CA LEU A 334 -16.35 17.35 4.94
C LEU A 334 -15.89 15.95 4.53
N ASN A 335 -16.23 15.51 3.33
CA ASN A 335 -16.01 14.12 2.91
C ASN A 335 -15.34 13.99 1.54
N SER A 336 -15.00 15.12 0.93
CA SER A 336 -14.43 15.16 -0.40
C SER A 336 -13.43 16.29 -0.50
N PHE A 337 -12.28 16.00 -1.11
CA PHE A 337 -11.11 16.86 -1.05
C PHE A 337 -10.58 17.13 -2.44
N PHE A 338 -10.29 18.40 -2.72
CA PHE A 338 -9.60 18.83 -3.92
C PHE A 338 -8.11 18.64 -3.72
N VAL A 339 -7.45 18.09 -4.74
CA VAL A 339 -6.01 17.85 -4.75
C VAL A 339 -5.37 18.49 -5.96
N GLY A 340 -4.06 18.77 -5.86
CA GLY A 340 -3.30 19.42 -6.92
C GLY A 340 -1.89 18.90 -7.12
N VAL A 341 -1.27 19.40 -8.17
CA VAL A 341 0.13 19.16 -8.53
C VAL A 341 0.90 20.47 -8.55
N SER A 342 2.21 20.42 -8.30
CA SER A 342 3.08 21.59 -8.35
C SER A 342 3.35 22.03 -9.80
N SER A 343 3.19 23.32 -10.09
CA SER A 343 3.65 23.94 -11.34
C SER A 343 5.01 24.63 -11.20
N GLY A 344 5.65 24.51 -10.03
CA GLY A 344 6.82 25.30 -9.66
C GLY A 344 6.45 26.66 -9.06
N ALA A 345 7.46 27.33 -8.46
CA ALA A 345 7.33 28.67 -7.88
C ALA A 345 6.19 28.82 -6.83
N ASN A 346 5.95 27.78 -6.02
CA ASN A 346 4.88 27.75 -5.01
C ASN A 346 3.44 27.90 -5.59
N THR A 347 3.28 27.50 -6.85
CA THR A 347 1.99 27.50 -7.56
C THR A 347 1.52 26.07 -7.77
N TYR A 348 0.24 25.80 -7.46
CA TYR A 348 -0.36 24.47 -7.52
C TYR A 348 -1.62 24.48 -8.39
N LEU A 349 -1.72 23.48 -9.28
CA LEU A 349 -2.82 23.34 -10.22
C LEU A 349 -3.77 22.26 -9.73
N SER A 350 -5.08 22.56 -9.73
CA SER A 350 -6.11 21.57 -9.42
C SER A 350 -6.05 20.38 -10.37
N PHE A 351 -5.97 19.19 -9.77
CA PHE A 351 -5.77 17.92 -10.47
C PHE A 351 -7.00 17.02 -10.41
N GLY A 352 -7.74 17.06 -9.31
CA GLY A 352 -8.97 16.28 -9.16
C GLY A 352 -9.59 16.38 -7.79
N ARG A 353 -10.67 15.63 -7.61
CA ARG A 353 -11.45 15.55 -6.37
C ARG A 353 -11.53 14.10 -5.90
N ILE A 354 -11.29 13.87 -4.61
CA ILE A 354 -11.19 12.54 -4.01
C ILE A 354 -12.12 12.45 -2.80
N SER A 355 -12.96 11.41 -2.75
CA SER A 355 -13.93 11.20 -1.67
C SER A 355 -13.81 9.82 -1.01
N SER A 356 -12.73 9.08 -1.28
CA SER A 356 -12.58 7.69 -0.83
C SER A 356 -11.17 7.39 -0.35
N GLY A 357 -11.05 6.37 0.51
CA GLY A 357 -9.76 5.86 1.00
C GLY A 357 -9.36 6.34 2.39
N LEU A 358 -10.07 7.32 2.95
CA LEU A 358 -9.86 7.79 4.32
C LEU A 358 -10.76 7.05 5.32
N SER A 359 -10.24 6.76 6.52
CA SER A 359 -11.05 6.32 7.66
C SER A 359 -11.85 7.48 8.26
N ASP A 360 -12.86 7.18 9.08
CA ASP A 360 -13.63 8.22 9.80
C ASP A 360 -12.71 9.09 10.67
N GLU A 361 -11.74 8.49 11.37
CA GLU A 361 -10.73 9.21 12.16
C GLU A 361 -9.90 10.17 11.29
N GLN A 362 -9.48 9.74 10.10
CA GLN A 362 -8.73 10.60 9.17
C GLN A 362 -9.59 11.72 8.58
N LEU A 363 -10.88 11.47 8.36
CA LEU A 363 -11.83 12.50 7.94
C LEU A 363 -12.00 13.57 9.02
N ASP A 364 -12.10 13.15 10.28
CA ASP A 364 -12.20 14.07 11.42
C ASP A 364 -10.92 14.92 11.57
N LEU A 365 -9.73 14.32 11.41
CA LEU A 365 -8.45 15.05 11.40
C LEU A 365 -8.39 16.12 10.30
N LEU A 366 -8.82 15.77 9.08
CA LEU A 366 -8.89 16.76 8.00
C LEU A 366 -9.95 17.83 8.28
N ALA A 367 -11.11 17.46 8.84
CA ALA A 367 -12.14 18.41 9.21
C ALA A 367 -11.63 19.43 10.25
N GLU A 368 -10.89 19.00 11.27
CA GLU A 368 -10.24 19.88 12.24
C GLU A 368 -9.19 20.80 11.60
N LYS A 369 -8.40 20.28 10.64
CA LYS A 369 -7.46 21.09 9.85
C LYS A 369 -8.19 22.16 9.05
N PHE A 370 -9.31 21.83 8.39
CA PHE A 370 -10.13 22.81 7.66
C PHE A 370 -10.85 23.79 8.57
N GLN A 371 -11.26 23.39 9.77
CA GLN A 371 -11.88 24.29 10.73
C GLN A 371 -10.88 25.34 11.26
N SER A 372 -9.61 24.95 11.43
CA SER A 372 -8.57 25.83 11.96
C SER A 372 -7.86 26.67 10.90
N LYS A 373 -7.70 26.15 9.68
CA LYS A 373 -6.88 26.76 8.61
C LYS A 373 -7.59 26.91 7.26
N GLY A 374 -8.79 26.36 7.11
CA GLY A 374 -9.58 26.47 5.88
C GLY A 374 -10.22 27.85 5.76
N VAL A 375 -10.39 28.30 4.52
CA VAL A 375 -10.97 29.59 4.17
C VAL A 375 -12.12 29.36 3.19
N ASP A 376 -13.23 30.09 3.35
CA ASP A 376 -14.37 30.03 2.42
C ASP A 376 -13.92 30.41 1.01
N PHE A 377 -14.24 29.59 0.02
CA PHE A 377 -13.89 29.86 -1.37
C PHE A 377 -14.48 31.17 -1.90
N LYS A 378 -15.54 31.70 -1.29
CA LYS A 378 -16.10 33.01 -1.64
C LYS A 378 -15.13 34.17 -1.39
N SER A 379 -14.18 34.02 -0.48
CA SER A 379 -13.12 35.01 -0.24
C SER A 379 -11.83 34.72 -1.00
N PHE A 380 -11.87 33.83 -2.01
CA PHE A 380 -10.71 33.49 -2.81
C PHE A 380 -10.17 34.73 -3.54
N SER A 381 -8.95 35.14 -3.18
CA SER A 381 -8.33 36.39 -3.60
C SER A 381 -7.42 36.21 -4.82
N THR A 382 -7.05 37.31 -5.48
CA THR A 382 -6.05 37.31 -6.56
C THR A 382 -4.67 36.82 -6.09
N GLU A 383 -4.32 37.03 -4.82
CA GLU A 383 -3.07 36.49 -4.25
C GLU A 383 -3.14 34.97 -4.12
N SER A 384 -4.28 34.45 -3.64
CA SER A 384 -4.53 33.01 -3.56
C SER A 384 -4.62 32.37 -4.95
N GLU A 385 -5.13 33.08 -5.96
CA GLU A 385 -5.15 32.65 -7.37
C GLU A 385 -3.74 32.54 -7.97
N GLY A 386 -2.79 33.34 -7.49
CA GLY A 386 -1.38 33.22 -7.83
C GLY A 386 -0.73 31.92 -7.33
N LYS A 387 -1.21 31.37 -6.20
CA LYS A 387 -0.65 30.17 -5.54
C LYS A 387 -1.46 28.89 -5.81
N LEU A 388 -2.78 28.99 -5.93
CA LEU A 388 -3.69 27.88 -6.14
C LEU A 388 -4.54 28.17 -7.39
N GLN A 389 -4.51 27.28 -8.37
CA GLN A 389 -5.28 27.46 -9.61
C GLN A 389 -6.35 26.39 -9.75
N PHE A 390 -7.60 26.79 -9.61
CA PHE A 390 -8.77 25.95 -9.79
C PHE A 390 -9.31 26.04 -11.21
N GLY A 391 -9.91 24.96 -11.70
CA GLY A 391 -10.69 24.98 -12.92
C GLY A 391 -12.09 25.55 -12.67
N ARG A 392 -13.06 25.07 -13.46
CA ARG A 392 -14.49 25.38 -13.22
C ARG A 392 -15.01 24.72 -11.94
N ASP A 393 -14.51 23.53 -11.60
CA ASP A 393 -14.87 22.86 -10.36
C ASP A 393 -14.08 23.47 -9.19
N ARG A 394 -14.79 23.80 -8.11
CA ARG A 394 -14.28 24.63 -7.02
C ARG A 394 -14.69 24.03 -5.68
N PRO A 395 -13.83 24.08 -4.66
CA PRO A 395 -14.17 23.59 -3.33
C PRO A 395 -15.11 24.55 -2.59
N ASP A 396 -15.73 24.08 -1.51
CA ASP A 396 -16.44 24.95 -0.56
C ASP A 396 -15.44 25.74 0.30
N LEU A 397 -14.35 25.06 0.71
CA LEU A 397 -13.25 25.61 1.48
C LEU A 397 -11.93 25.36 0.76
N TYR A 398 -11.04 26.35 0.69
CA TYR A 398 -9.67 26.14 0.25
C TYR A 398 -8.70 26.22 1.43
N ILE A 399 -7.50 25.65 1.26
CA ILE A 399 -6.42 25.73 2.24
C ILE A 399 -5.15 26.25 1.55
N GLU A 400 -4.55 27.29 2.13
CA GLU A 400 -3.31 27.86 1.61
C GLU A 400 -2.17 26.83 1.69
N PRO A 401 -1.23 26.76 0.71
CA PRO A 401 -0.22 25.72 0.63
C PRO A 401 0.58 25.51 1.92
N HIS A 402 0.96 26.59 2.60
CA HIS A 402 1.75 26.53 3.84
C HIS A 402 1.02 25.88 5.03
N ASN A 403 -0.32 25.81 5.00
CA ASN A 403 -1.12 25.11 6.01
C ASN A 403 -1.61 23.73 5.53
N SER A 404 -1.29 23.39 4.28
CA SER A 404 -1.74 22.15 3.65
C SER A 404 -0.88 20.95 4.07
N CYS A 405 -1.19 19.77 3.52
CA CYS A 405 -0.43 18.53 3.65
C CYS A 405 -0.46 17.77 2.33
N ILE A 406 0.42 16.79 2.19
CA ILE A 406 0.43 15.87 1.06
C ILE A 406 -0.53 14.71 1.33
N LEU A 407 -1.27 14.30 0.31
CA LEU A 407 -2.04 13.07 0.28
C LEU A 407 -1.36 12.10 -0.69
N GLN A 408 -0.97 10.93 -0.20
CA GLN A 408 -0.56 9.83 -1.06
C GLN A 408 -1.83 9.19 -1.62
N ILE A 409 -1.99 9.23 -2.93
CA ILE A 409 -3.20 8.75 -3.62
C ILE A 409 -2.85 7.64 -4.61
N ARG A 410 -3.84 6.80 -4.92
CA ARG A 410 -3.77 5.83 -6.02
C ARG A 410 -5.00 5.99 -6.89
N ALA A 411 -4.80 6.05 -8.20
CA ALA A 411 -5.87 6.06 -9.19
C ALA A 411 -5.65 4.91 -10.19
N THR A 412 -6.73 4.50 -10.87
CA THR A 412 -6.64 3.45 -11.90
C THR A 412 -6.10 4.04 -13.20
N GLU A 413 -6.59 5.23 -13.56
CA GLU A 413 -6.33 5.87 -14.85
C GLU A 413 -6.22 7.39 -14.70
N LEU A 414 -5.51 8.00 -15.64
CA LEU A 414 -5.61 9.42 -15.96
C LEU A 414 -6.57 9.59 -17.14
N ILE A 415 -7.52 10.51 -17.02
CA ILE A 415 -8.44 10.90 -18.09
C ILE A 415 -8.12 12.32 -18.51
N ARG A 416 -8.10 12.57 -19.82
CA ARG A 416 -7.91 13.92 -20.35
C ARG A 416 -9.04 14.84 -19.90
N THR A 417 -8.69 15.96 -19.29
CA THR A 417 -9.65 16.94 -18.83
C THR A 417 -10.37 17.55 -20.03
N THR A 418 -11.69 17.69 -19.92
CA THR A 418 -12.51 18.44 -20.87
C THR A 418 -13.06 19.69 -20.21
N ASN A 419 -13.29 20.74 -21.00
CA ASN A 419 -13.96 21.95 -20.54
C ASN A 419 -13.29 22.64 -19.32
N ASP A 420 -11.96 22.53 -19.15
CA ASP A 420 -11.24 23.18 -18.04
C ASP A 420 -11.86 22.89 -16.65
N THR A 421 -12.40 21.66 -16.48
CA THR A 421 -13.07 21.25 -15.24
C THR A 421 -12.09 21.32 -14.06
N VAL A 422 -10.88 20.83 -14.28
CA VAL A 422 -9.71 21.02 -13.43
C VAL A 422 -8.64 21.74 -14.24
N LYS A 423 -7.66 22.35 -13.56
CA LYS A 423 -6.62 23.14 -14.25
C LYS A 423 -5.58 22.26 -14.96
N CYS A 424 -5.35 21.06 -14.45
CA CYS A 424 -4.46 20.09 -15.10
C CYS A 424 -5.04 19.56 -16.42
N PRO A 425 -4.17 19.23 -17.41
CA PRO A 425 -4.59 18.64 -18.68
C PRO A 425 -5.21 17.25 -18.54
N TYR A 426 -4.92 16.58 -17.42
CA TYR A 426 -5.46 15.28 -17.04
C TYR A 426 -6.03 15.33 -15.62
N THR A 427 -6.98 14.45 -15.34
CA THR A 427 -7.54 14.20 -14.01
C THR A 427 -7.58 12.71 -13.69
N LEU A 428 -7.94 12.36 -12.46
CA LEU A 428 -7.85 11.00 -11.93
C LEU A 428 -9.19 10.25 -12.06
N ARG A 429 -9.14 9.00 -12.50
CA ARG A 429 -10.28 8.06 -12.45
C ARG A 429 -10.09 7.08 -11.29
N PHE A 430 -11.15 6.93 -10.51
CA PHE A 430 -11.19 6.12 -9.29
C PHE A 430 -10.05 6.42 -8.29
N PRO A 431 -9.75 7.71 -8.02
CA PRO A 431 -8.74 8.02 -7.02
C PRO A 431 -9.20 7.62 -5.62
N ARG A 432 -8.25 7.12 -4.83
CA ARG A 432 -8.40 6.87 -3.39
C ARG A 432 -7.19 7.40 -2.66
N VAL A 433 -7.41 7.98 -1.49
CA VAL A 433 -6.31 8.30 -0.58
C VAL A 433 -5.81 7.01 0.05
N LEU A 434 -4.50 6.81 0.06
CA LEU A 434 -3.86 5.72 0.79
C LEU A 434 -3.41 6.20 2.16
N LYS A 435 -2.78 7.38 2.21
CA LYS A 435 -2.20 7.96 3.43
C LYS A 435 -2.22 9.48 3.40
N ILE A 436 -2.36 10.09 4.57
CA ILE A 436 -2.04 11.50 4.79
C ILE A 436 -0.54 11.56 5.13
N ARG A 437 0.23 12.37 4.39
CA ARG A 437 1.69 12.48 4.46
C ARG A 437 2.07 13.84 5.06
N ASP A 438 1.84 14.00 6.36
CA ASP A 438 2.33 15.17 7.11
C ASP A 438 3.86 15.15 7.32
N ASP A 439 4.52 14.03 7.00
CA ASP A 439 5.97 13.86 7.02
C ASP A 439 6.69 14.54 5.85
N LYS A 440 5.96 14.89 4.78
CA LYS A 440 6.51 15.50 3.56
C LYS A 440 6.10 16.96 3.43
N PRO A 441 7.03 17.86 3.06
CA PRO A 441 6.69 19.26 2.79
C PRO A 441 5.94 19.37 1.46
N VAL A 442 5.04 20.35 1.36
CA VAL A 442 4.08 20.48 0.23
C VAL A 442 4.73 20.82 -1.12
N ASP A 443 5.95 21.34 -1.12
CA ASP A 443 6.76 21.62 -2.31
C ASP A 443 7.34 20.36 -2.96
N GLU A 444 7.44 19.25 -2.22
CA GLU A 444 7.80 17.92 -2.74
C GLU A 444 6.61 17.15 -3.34
N CYS A 445 5.45 17.79 -3.50
CA CYS A 445 4.33 17.12 -4.16
C CYS A 445 4.57 16.94 -5.67
N PHE A 446 3.90 15.93 -6.22
CA PHE A 446 3.90 15.56 -7.62
C PHE A 446 3.72 16.78 -8.52
N SER A 447 4.58 16.92 -9.53
CA SER A 447 4.65 18.08 -10.38
C SER A 447 3.89 17.91 -11.70
N ILE A 448 3.59 19.03 -12.35
CA ILE A 448 2.98 19.05 -13.68
C ILE A 448 3.88 18.40 -14.73
N ASN A 449 5.20 18.53 -14.59
CA ASN A 449 6.16 17.92 -15.52
C ASN A 449 6.14 16.41 -15.38
N GLU A 450 6.17 15.88 -14.14
CA GLU A 450 6.04 14.44 -13.90
C GLU A 450 4.67 13.91 -14.36
N LEU A 451 3.59 14.69 -14.19
CA LEU A 451 2.28 14.32 -14.74
C LEU A 451 2.30 14.20 -16.26
N LEU A 452 2.97 15.11 -16.96
CA LEU A 452 3.10 15.09 -18.42
C LEU A 452 4.01 13.94 -18.90
N GLU A 453 5.09 13.66 -18.18
CA GLU A 453 5.96 12.50 -18.43
C GLU A 453 5.20 11.18 -18.25
N LEU A 454 4.45 11.07 -17.15
CA LEU A 454 3.60 9.92 -16.86
C LEU A 454 2.48 9.75 -17.89
N ALA A 455 1.94 10.86 -18.40
CA ALA A 455 0.93 10.83 -19.45
C ALA A 455 1.52 10.41 -20.81
N GLY A 456 2.79 10.75 -21.08
CA GLY A 456 3.48 10.36 -22.30
C GLY A 456 2.73 10.78 -23.58
N GLN A 457 2.33 9.80 -24.39
CA GLN A 457 1.53 10.05 -25.60
C GLN A 457 0.16 10.63 -25.22
N ASN A 458 -0.24 11.73 -25.85
CA ASN A 458 -1.46 12.55 -25.61
C ASN A 458 -2.80 11.80 -25.85
N LYS A 459 -2.96 10.64 -25.20
CA LYS A 459 -4.10 9.72 -25.27
C LYS A 459 -5.24 10.25 -24.39
N PRO A 460 -6.50 9.90 -24.70
CA PRO A 460 -7.65 10.32 -23.89
C PRO A 460 -7.71 9.64 -22.52
N VAL A 461 -7.22 8.41 -22.41
CA VAL A 461 -7.20 7.61 -21.16
C VAL A 461 -5.85 6.90 -21.07
N ILE A 462 -5.24 6.93 -19.87
CA ILE A 462 -3.89 6.41 -19.61
C ILE A 462 -3.93 5.58 -18.32
N LYS A 463 -3.41 4.35 -18.36
CA LYS A 463 -3.38 3.44 -17.21
C LYS A 463 -2.12 3.69 -16.37
N LEU A 464 -2.23 3.60 -15.04
CA LEU A 464 -1.13 3.90 -14.11
C LEU A 464 -0.34 2.67 -13.62
N ASN A 465 -0.36 1.57 -14.38
CA ASN A 465 0.37 0.35 -14.00
C ASN A 465 1.88 0.55 -14.21
N LYS A 466 2.68 0.22 -13.19
CA LYS A 466 4.14 0.40 -13.15
C LYS A 466 4.90 -0.86 -13.60
N ARG A 467 4.45 -2.04 -13.18
CA ARG A 467 5.12 -3.32 -13.44
C ARG A 467 4.15 -4.49 -13.38
N HIS A 468 4.59 -5.64 -13.87
CA HIS A 468 3.93 -6.93 -13.72
C HIS A 468 4.02 -7.45 -12.28
N ILE A 469 3.06 -8.31 -11.92
CA ILE A 469 3.06 -9.06 -10.67
C ILE A 469 3.73 -10.43 -10.87
N GLU A 470 4.45 -10.88 -9.84
CA GLU A 470 5.07 -12.19 -9.80
C GLU A 470 4.31 -13.12 -8.83
N LEU A 471 4.23 -14.41 -9.15
CA LEU A 471 3.53 -15.38 -8.30
C LEU A 471 4.15 -15.49 -6.88
N SER A 472 5.45 -15.24 -6.77
CA SER A 472 6.18 -15.25 -5.49
C SER A 472 5.69 -14.17 -4.52
N GLU A 473 5.28 -13.01 -5.01
CA GLU A 473 4.77 -11.89 -4.21
C GLU A 473 3.40 -12.17 -3.61
N ILE A 474 2.62 -12.99 -4.29
CA ILE A 474 1.28 -13.44 -3.87
C ILE A 474 1.38 -14.68 -2.99
N SER A 475 2.39 -15.53 -3.23
CA SER A 475 2.59 -16.77 -2.49
C SER A 475 3.34 -16.58 -1.17
N ALA A 476 4.19 -15.55 -1.07
CA ALA A 476 4.83 -15.15 0.17
C ALA A 476 3.75 -14.95 1.22
N LYS A 477 3.83 -15.72 2.32
CA LYS A 477 2.88 -15.60 3.44
C LYS A 477 2.71 -14.12 3.72
N ALA A 478 1.48 -13.62 3.54
CA ALA A 478 1.10 -12.31 4.03
C ALA A 478 1.66 -12.23 5.45
N ARG A 479 2.67 -11.37 5.67
CA ARG A 479 3.02 -10.99 7.04
C ARG A 479 1.69 -10.50 7.60
N PRO A 480 1.17 -11.08 8.69
CA PRO A 480 -0.05 -10.55 9.24
C PRO A 480 0.22 -9.08 9.49
N ALA A 481 -0.54 -8.20 8.82
CA ALA A 481 -0.70 -6.86 9.34
C ALA A 481 -1.09 -7.10 10.79
N LYS A 482 -0.22 -6.71 11.73
CA LYS A 482 -0.58 -6.75 13.14
C LYS A 482 -1.85 -5.94 13.20
N LYS A 483 -3.00 -6.62 13.35
CA LYS A 483 -4.18 -5.98 13.90
C LYS A 483 -3.69 -5.52 15.25
N ILE A 484 -3.31 -4.26 15.34
CA ILE A 484 -3.36 -3.54 16.60
C ILE A 484 -4.85 -3.57 16.90
N LYS A 485 -5.29 -4.60 17.62
CA LYS A 485 -6.41 -4.40 18.51
C LYS A 485 -5.91 -3.27 19.40
N LEU A 486 -6.47 -2.08 19.23
CA LEU A 486 -6.60 -1.19 20.38
C LEU A 486 -7.47 -1.94 21.38
N GLU A 487 -6.85 -2.86 22.12
CA GLU A 487 -7.27 -3.06 23.49
C GLU A 487 -6.95 -1.73 24.15
N VAL A 488 -8.02 -1.03 24.51
CA VAL A 488 -7.98 0.07 25.45
C VAL A 488 -7.43 -0.53 26.74
N ILE A 489 -6.10 -0.59 26.83
CA ILE A 489 -5.41 -0.68 28.10
C ILE A 489 -5.74 0.66 28.74
N LYS A 490 -6.69 0.65 29.67
CA LYS A 490 -6.74 1.66 30.71
C LYS A 490 -5.40 1.56 31.44
N SER A 491 -4.40 2.30 30.99
CA SER A 491 -3.24 2.59 31.80
C SER A 491 -3.68 3.66 32.79
N ASP A 492 -4.00 3.22 34.00
CA ASP A 492 -3.96 4.04 35.20
C ASP A 492 -2.51 4.49 35.45
N LEU A 493 -1.96 5.33 34.59
CA LEU A 493 -0.72 6.07 34.85
C LEU A 493 -1.07 7.52 35.07
N LEU A 494 -1.37 7.77 36.34
CA LEU A 494 -1.48 9.04 37.03
C LEU A 494 -0.66 10.18 36.38
N THR A 495 -1.41 11.25 36.15
CA THR A 495 -1.09 12.67 36.23
C THR A 495 0.25 13.00 36.92
N GLU A 496 1.20 13.54 36.16
CA GLU A 496 2.12 14.63 36.52
C GLU A 496 3.18 14.80 35.40
N SER A 497 3.27 16.02 34.86
CA SER A 497 4.35 16.47 33.96
C SER A 497 5.60 16.77 34.80
N GLY A 498 6.79 16.56 34.25
CA GLY A 498 8.05 16.93 34.91
C GLY A 498 8.88 17.86 34.03
N ASP A 499 9.64 18.78 34.63
CA ASP A 499 10.31 19.87 33.89
C ASP A 499 11.81 19.59 33.70
N PHE A 500 12.26 18.34 33.90
CA PHE A 500 13.68 18.00 34.05
C PHE A 500 14.47 17.90 32.73
N LEU A 501 13.82 17.93 31.57
CA LEU A 501 14.46 18.07 30.25
C LEU A 501 14.30 19.48 29.63
N THR A 502 13.81 20.44 30.41
CA THR A 502 13.58 21.82 29.93
C THR A 502 14.86 22.45 29.39
N GLY A 503 14.78 23.03 28.19
CA GLY A 503 15.90 23.69 27.53
C GLY A 503 16.89 22.74 26.84
N LYS A 504 16.55 21.46 26.69
CA LYS A 504 17.31 20.49 25.89
C LYS A 504 16.58 20.13 24.61
N ARG A 505 17.30 20.12 23.48
CA ARG A 505 16.81 19.70 22.16
C ARG A 505 17.29 18.30 21.81
N PHE A 506 16.34 17.45 21.41
CA PHE A 506 16.57 16.07 21.08
C PHE A 506 16.30 15.79 19.60
N TYR A 507 17.18 15.03 18.95
CA TYR A 507 16.86 14.38 17.67
C TYR A 507 16.81 12.87 17.88
N VAL A 508 15.74 12.22 17.43
CA VAL A 508 15.53 10.77 17.61
C VAL A 508 15.74 10.07 16.28
N ASP A 509 16.80 9.27 16.17
CA ASP A 509 17.11 8.55 14.92
C ASP A 509 16.38 7.21 14.84
N SER A 510 16.26 6.50 15.96
CA SER A 510 15.68 5.16 16.01
C SER A 510 15.09 4.81 17.37
N GLY A 511 13.96 4.09 17.37
CA GLY A 511 13.32 3.55 18.57
C GLY A 511 13.74 2.11 18.91
N THR A 512 13.39 1.64 20.10
CA THR A 512 13.64 0.27 20.57
C THR A 512 12.44 -0.64 20.31
N GLN A 513 12.54 -1.94 20.63
CA GLN A 513 11.38 -2.84 20.58
C GLN A 513 10.32 -2.52 21.65
N LYS A 514 10.72 -1.83 22.72
CA LYS A 514 9.84 -1.43 23.83
C LYS A 514 9.22 -0.05 23.59
N TRP A 515 10.00 0.91 23.11
CA TRP A 515 9.55 2.28 22.83
C TRP A 515 9.70 2.61 21.35
N GLY A 516 8.57 2.82 20.69
CA GLY A 516 8.51 3.36 19.34
C GLY A 516 8.94 4.83 19.31
N LEU A 517 9.07 5.39 18.09
CA LEU A 517 9.42 6.80 17.93
C LEU A 517 8.39 7.72 18.62
N ASP A 518 7.10 7.39 18.52
CA ASP A 518 6.03 8.17 19.14
C ASP A 518 6.08 8.13 20.67
N ASP A 519 6.44 6.99 21.26
CA ASP A 519 6.61 6.85 22.72
C ASP A 519 7.78 7.71 23.22
N ILE A 520 8.89 7.71 22.49
CA ILE A 520 10.08 8.52 22.78
C ILE A 520 9.74 10.01 22.67
N TYR A 521 9.06 10.43 21.60
CA TYR A 521 8.62 11.80 21.43
C TYR A 521 7.66 12.25 22.53
N HIS A 522 6.74 11.38 22.93
CA HIS A 522 5.83 11.66 24.03
C HIS A 522 6.57 11.80 25.37
N ALA A 523 7.54 10.92 25.64
CA ALA A 523 8.36 10.97 26.85
C ALA A 523 9.19 12.27 26.94
N ILE A 524 9.86 12.67 25.85
CA ILE A 524 10.65 13.91 25.78
C ILE A 524 9.76 15.13 26.03
N LYS A 525 8.61 15.22 25.35
CA LYS A 525 7.66 16.33 25.54
C LYS A 525 7.08 16.36 26.96
N LYS A 526 6.77 15.19 27.54
CA LYS A 526 6.23 15.07 28.90
C LYS A 526 7.25 15.52 29.97
N ALA A 527 8.54 15.38 29.67
CA ALA A 527 9.66 15.82 30.51
C ALA A 527 10.11 17.28 30.24
N GLY A 528 9.42 18.01 29.35
CA GLY A 528 9.74 19.42 29.03
C GLY A 528 10.82 19.63 27.97
N GLY A 529 11.29 18.56 27.30
CA GLY A 529 12.30 18.64 26.24
C GLY A 529 11.73 19.06 24.88
N GLU A 530 12.56 19.69 24.06
CA GLU A 530 12.24 20.08 22.69
C GLU A 530 12.70 19.01 21.69
N ILE A 531 11.94 18.79 20.61
CA ILE A 531 12.27 17.78 19.60
C ILE A 531 12.62 18.46 18.29
N SER A 532 13.76 18.08 17.72
CA SER A 532 14.18 18.42 16.37
C SER A 532 14.06 17.21 15.44
N TYR A 533 13.55 17.43 14.23
CA TYR A 533 13.39 16.39 13.21
C TYR A 533 14.58 16.32 12.24
N ARG A 534 15.57 17.21 12.40
CA ARG A 534 16.86 17.20 11.70
C ARG A 534 17.99 17.42 12.70
N VAL A 535 19.19 16.97 12.34
CA VAL A 535 20.41 17.26 13.12
C VAL A 535 20.81 18.70 12.81
N GLU A 536 20.39 19.63 13.66
CA GLU A 536 20.66 21.06 13.56
C GLU A 536 21.76 21.51 14.54
N PRO A 537 22.38 22.69 14.34
CA PRO A 537 23.42 23.23 15.23
C PRO A 537 23.00 23.52 16.68
N ASN A 538 21.71 23.34 17.00
CA ASN A 538 21.09 23.62 18.28
C ASN A 538 20.62 22.34 19.00
N VAL A 539 20.88 21.17 18.42
CA VAL A 539 20.54 19.88 19.04
C VAL A 539 21.54 19.62 20.16
N ASP A 540 21.07 19.18 21.32
CA ASP A 540 21.94 18.84 22.45
C ASP A 540 22.21 17.34 22.50
N VAL A 541 21.21 16.51 22.22
CA VAL A 541 21.29 15.05 22.36
C VAL A 541 20.61 14.34 21.19
N ILE A 542 21.28 13.33 20.63
CA ILE A 542 20.75 12.42 19.63
C ILE A 542 20.46 11.07 20.28
N LEU A 543 19.21 10.60 20.20
CA LEU A 543 18.78 9.31 20.76
C LEU A 543 18.73 8.24 19.67
N VAL A 544 19.43 7.12 19.90
CA VAL A 544 19.51 5.99 18.96
C VAL A 544 19.32 4.65 19.66
N SER A 545 18.69 3.68 19.01
CA SER A 545 18.65 2.29 19.51
C SER A 545 19.79 1.42 18.99
N LYS A 546 20.45 1.85 17.91
CA LYS A 546 21.66 1.25 17.36
C LYS A 546 22.37 2.27 16.46
N VAL A 547 23.69 2.17 16.35
CA VAL A 547 24.47 3.04 15.46
C VAL A 547 24.24 2.62 14.01
N GLY A 548 23.44 3.39 13.28
CA GLY A 548 23.24 3.24 11.83
C GLY A 548 24.31 3.98 11.01
N LYS A 549 24.29 3.80 9.67
CA LYS A 549 25.25 4.45 8.75
C LYS A 549 25.30 5.98 8.90
N LYS A 550 24.14 6.62 9.09
CA LYS A 550 24.01 8.07 9.26
C LYS A 550 24.69 8.55 10.55
N VAL A 551 24.42 7.85 11.65
CA VAL A 551 24.96 8.17 12.98
C VAL A 551 26.48 7.93 13.01
N ALA A 552 26.95 6.84 12.40
CA ALA A 552 28.38 6.55 12.26
C ALA A 552 29.14 7.63 11.48
N GLU A 553 28.50 8.27 10.48
CA GLU A 553 29.11 9.37 9.73
C GLU A 553 29.20 10.65 10.57
N LEU A 554 28.16 10.94 11.37
CA LEU A 554 28.17 12.05 12.32
C LEU A 554 29.29 11.89 13.35
N MET A 555 29.53 10.67 13.84
CA MET A 555 30.59 10.39 14.82
C MET A 555 32.02 10.65 14.32
N LYS A 556 32.24 10.70 13.00
CA LYS A 556 33.57 10.96 12.42
C LYS A 556 33.98 12.43 12.47
N GLN A 557 33.04 13.33 12.69
CA GLN A 557 33.27 14.78 12.74
C GLN A 557 33.13 15.29 14.18
N PRO A 558 33.88 16.32 14.58
CA PRO A 558 33.69 16.97 15.88
C PRO A 558 32.34 17.68 15.92
N ASN A 559 31.42 17.20 16.77
CA ASN A 559 30.06 17.74 16.90
C ASN A 559 29.81 18.30 18.30
N HIS A 560 28.79 19.15 18.41
CA HIS A 560 28.40 19.82 19.64
C HIS A 560 27.37 19.03 20.47
N PHE A 561 26.67 18.07 19.86
CA PHE A 561 25.67 17.20 20.48
C PHE A 561 26.25 15.86 20.95
N ASP A 562 25.62 15.27 21.96
CA ASP A 562 25.90 13.88 22.40
C ASP A 562 25.08 12.89 21.57
N ILE A 563 25.59 11.67 21.37
CA ILE A 563 24.84 10.55 20.78
C ILE A 563 24.71 9.47 21.83
N VAL A 564 23.47 9.17 22.23
CA VAL A 564 23.14 8.37 23.40
C VAL A 564 22.08 7.33 23.06
N HIS A 565 22.13 6.19 23.73
CA HIS A 565 21.17 5.12 23.61
C HIS A 565 19.83 5.51 24.24
N VAL A 566 18.71 5.03 23.68
CA VAL A 566 17.34 5.31 24.18
C VAL A 566 17.15 4.85 25.65
N ASP A 567 17.93 3.87 26.13
CA ASP A 567 17.88 3.40 27.53
C ASP A 567 18.23 4.49 28.55
N TRP A 568 19.03 5.49 28.17
CA TRP A 568 19.28 6.64 29.04
C TRP A 568 17.99 7.44 29.30
N LEU A 569 17.19 7.68 28.25
CA LEU A 569 15.92 8.39 28.38
C LEU A 569 14.94 7.60 29.27
N HIS A 570 14.95 6.26 29.17
CA HIS A 570 14.17 5.42 30.09
C HIS A 570 14.52 5.68 31.55
N ARG A 571 15.81 5.77 31.88
CA ARG A 571 16.25 6.06 33.25
C ARG A 571 15.87 7.47 33.68
N VAL A 572 16.06 8.47 32.82
CA VAL A 572 15.63 9.85 33.09
C VAL A 572 14.14 9.91 33.43
N MET A 573 13.31 9.14 32.73
CA MET A 573 11.88 9.06 32.97
C MET A 573 11.50 8.25 34.22
N GLU A 574 12.30 7.24 34.57
CA GLU A 574 12.12 6.42 35.77
C GLU A 574 12.50 7.17 37.05
N TYR A 575 13.66 7.83 37.07
CA TYR A 575 14.15 8.60 38.22
C TYR A 575 13.54 10.01 38.30
N ARG A 576 12.84 10.47 37.25
CA ARG A 576 12.22 11.80 37.12
C ARG A 576 13.21 12.96 37.34
N GLU A 577 14.48 12.74 37.02
CA GLU A 577 15.55 13.73 37.07
C GLU A 577 16.57 13.48 35.95
N LEU A 578 17.36 14.50 35.62
CA LEU A 578 18.44 14.35 34.65
C LEU A 578 19.58 13.53 35.30
N VAL A 579 19.77 12.29 34.83
CA VAL A 579 20.77 11.35 35.35
C VAL A 579 21.97 11.22 34.43
N ASP A 580 23.13 10.90 35.01
CA ASP A 580 24.38 10.68 34.30
C ASP A 580 24.31 9.48 33.36
N TYR A 581 25.10 9.51 32.28
CA TYR A 581 25.20 8.43 31.30
C TYR A 581 25.92 7.20 31.88
N LYS A 582 25.42 6.00 31.58
CA LYS A 582 26.09 4.74 31.99
C LYS A 582 27.01 4.19 30.89
N PRO A 583 28.04 3.40 31.25
CA PRO A 583 28.82 2.63 30.28
C PRO A 583 27.92 1.82 29.34
N GLY A 584 28.05 2.02 28.03
CA GLY A 584 27.24 1.34 27.01
C GLY A 584 26.01 2.10 26.51
N GLU A 585 25.63 3.20 27.15
CA GLU A 585 24.57 4.10 26.66
C GLU A 585 25.13 5.30 25.89
N MET A 586 26.40 5.65 26.09
CA MET A 586 27.05 6.73 25.35
C MET A 586 27.75 6.19 24.10
N PHE A 587 27.38 6.70 22.92
CA PHE A 587 28.05 6.38 21.67
C PHE A 587 29.04 7.48 21.25
N TYR A 588 28.74 8.75 21.53
CA TYR A 588 29.60 9.88 21.17
C TYR A 588 29.38 11.08 22.10
N LYS A 589 30.47 11.70 22.55
CA LYS A 589 30.45 12.87 23.44
C LYS A 589 30.79 14.14 22.65
N GLY A 590 29.87 15.10 22.65
CA GLY A 590 30.00 16.38 21.95
C GLY A 590 30.74 17.46 22.74
N THR A 591 31.01 18.60 22.10
CA THR A 591 31.84 19.69 22.67
C THR A 591 31.08 20.70 23.55
N ASN A 592 29.74 20.75 23.54
CA ASN A 592 28.97 21.86 24.12
C ASN A 592 28.27 21.58 25.46
N PHE A 593 28.59 20.48 26.15
CA PHE A 593 27.86 20.14 27.36
C PHE A 593 28.18 21.10 28.52
N ARG A 594 27.31 22.11 28.72
CA ARG A 594 27.26 23.01 29.88
C ARG A 594 26.65 22.31 31.11
N ARG A 595 27.42 21.44 31.75
CA ARG A 595 27.47 21.11 33.19
C ARG A 595 28.36 19.88 33.35
N ASP A 596 29.34 19.94 34.25
CA ASP A 596 30.17 18.78 34.62
C ASP A 596 29.30 17.59 35.01
N VAL A 597 29.10 16.67 34.06
CA VAL A 597 28.60 15.33 34.28
C VAL A 597 29.56 14.41 33.54
N GLY A 598 30.42 13.74 34.30
CA GLY A 598 31.45 12.83 33.78
C GLY A 598 32.88 13.35 33.89
N SER A 599 33.32 13.76 35.09
CA SER A 599 34.75 13.73 35.44
C SER A 599 35.22 12.35 35.88
N ASP A 600 34.29 11.41 36.06
CA ASP A 600 34.55 10.14 36.74
C ASP A 600 34.40 8.93 35.82
N SER A 601 34.33 9.15 34.51
CA SER A 601 34.34 8.09 33.50
C SER A 601 35.08 8.51 32.23
N ASP A 602 35.66 7.55 31.52
CA ASP A 602 36.41 7.75 30.30
C ASP A 602 35.50 7.96 29.06
N ARG A 603 36.12 8.14 27.89
CA ARG A 603 35.40 8.39 26.62
C ARG A 603 34.60 7.20 26.09
N PHE A 604 34.76 6.00 26.67
CA PHE A 604 34.01 4.79 26.33
C PHE A 604 32.99 4.43 27.42
N GLY A 605 32.87 5.30 28.43
CA GLY A 605 31.89 5.21 29.51
C GLY A 605 32.37 4.38 30.70
N ASP A 606 33.63 3.94 30.75
CA ASP A 606 34.17 3.20 31.89
C ASP A 606 34.48 4.14 33.07
N SER A 607 34.12 3.77 34.29
CA SER A 607 34.27 4.67 35.45
C SER A 607 35.70 4.68 35.99
N PHE A 608 36.24 5.86 36.29
CA PHE A 608 37.48 6.07 37.03
C PHE A 608 37.34 5.83 38.55
N ARG A 609 36.12 5.62 39.07
CA ARG A 609 35.84 5.54 40.52
C ARG A 609 35.17 4.24 40.97
N GLU A 610 34.57 3.49 40.06
CA GLU A 610 33.89 2.22 40.34
C GLU A 610 34.65 1.05 39.70
N GLU A 611 34.71 -0.11 40.38
CA GLU A 611 35.35 -1.30 39.81
C GLU A 611 34.56 -1.82 38.60
N ALA A 612 35.28 -2.11 37.51
CA ALA A 612 34.68 -2.63 36.29
C ALA A 612 34.11 -4.05 36.50
N THR A 613 32.83 -4.23 36.18
CA THR A 613 32.16 -5.53 36.15
C THR A 613 32.31 -6.17 34.77
N LYS A 614 32.12 -7.49 34.68
CA LYS A 614 32.19 -8.22 33.39
C LYS A 614 31.20 -7.65 32.36
N GLU A 615 30.05 -7.21 32.84
CA GLU A 615 28.99 -6.62 32.04
C GLU A 615 29.37 -5.19 31.59
N SER A 616 29.95 -4.36 32.46
CA SER A 616 30.40 -3.01 32.09
C SER A 616 31.56 -3.05 31.09
N LEU A 617 32.51 -3.97 31.26
CA LEU A 617 33.62 -4.20 30.33
C LEU A 617 33.14 -4.64 28.95
N LYS A 618 32.20 -5.60 28.88
CA LYS A 618 31.60 -6.01 27.59
C LYS A 618 30.89 -4.86 26.88
N CYS A 619 30.26 -3.99 27.65
CA CYS A 619 29.62 -2.79 27.13
C CYS A 619 30.64 -1.79 26.58
N ALA A 620 31.69 -1.47 27.35
CA ALA A 620 32.76 -0.57 26.92
C ALA A 620 33.47 -1.10 25.65
N VAL A 621 33.79 -2.40 25.60
CA VAL A 621 34.38 -3.10 24.43
C VAL A 621 33.45 -3.00 23.21
N ARG A 622 32.15 -3.21 23.39
CA ARG A 622 31.17 -3.06 22.31
C ARG A 622 31.12 -1.63 21.79
N VAL A 623 31.08 -0.65 22.68
CA VAL A 623 31.09 0.78 22.32
C VAL A 623 32.39 1.15 21.59
N MET A 624 33.55 0.65 22.03
CA MET A 624 34.82 0.82 21.33
C MET A 624 34.75 0.25 19.91
N GLN A 625 34.27 -0.98 19.75
CA GLN A 625 34.12 -1.64 18.45
C GLN A 625 33.17 -0.88 17.52
N GLU A 626 32.02 -0.43 18.03
CA GLU A 626 31.02 0.34 17.28
C GLU A 626 31.49 1.75 16.93
N ALA A 627 32.33 2.35 17.77
CA ALA A 627 33.03 3.62 17.50
C ALA A 627 34.24 3.45 16.56
N GLY A 628 34.52 2.23 16.06
CA GLY A 628 35.65 1.94 15.18
C GLY A 628 37.01 1.94 15.89
N VAL A 629 37.03 1.94 17.21
CA VAL A 629 38.22 1.75 18.04
C VAL A 629 38.40 0.26 18.30
N PHE A 630 39.25 -0.39 17.51
CA PHE A 630 39.54 -1.80 17.71
C PHE A 630 40.36 -1.99 18.99
N LEU A 631 39.87 -2.82 19.91
CA LEU A 631 40.74 -3.48 20.88
C LEU A 631 41.69 -4.38 20.08
N ASN A 632 42.96 -4.00 20.04
CA ASN A 632 44.00 -4.88 19.56
C ASN A 632 44.04 -6.09 20.51
N THR A 633 43.51 -7.23 20.08
CA THR A 633 43.50 -8.48 20.87
C THR A 633 44.89 -9.09 21.01
N ASN A 634 45.94 -8.42 20.51
CA ASN A 634 47.33 -8.85 20.62
C ASN A 634 48.13 -8.06 21.67
N GLY A 635 47.47 -7.28 22.53
CA GLY A 635 48.14 -6.57 23.62
C GLY A 635 48.02 -7.36 24.92
N ALA A 636 49.06 -8.08 25.33
CA ALA A 636 49.21 -8.38 26.75
C ALA A 636 49.27 -7.06 27.54
N VAL A 637 48.65 -7.02 28.71
CA VAL A 637 48.82 -5.91 29.65
C VAL A 637 49.69 -6.46 30.77
N PHE A 638 50.93 -6.01 30.82
CA PHE A 638 51.77 -6.18 32.01
C PHE A 638 52.11 -4.80 32.57
N CYS A 639 51.64 -4.56 33.80
CA CYS A 639 52.19 -3.57 34.71
C CYS A 639 53.29 -4.26 35.52
N GLY A 640 54.53 -4.25 35.02
CA GLY A 640 55.72 -4.79 35.67
C GLY A 640 56.80 -5.24 34.67
N ASP A 641 58.08 -5.11 35.05
CA ASP A 641 59.27 -5.21 34.18
C ASP A 641 59.33 -6.52 33.37
N LYS A 642 59.32 -6.41 32.03
CA LYS A 642 59.16 -7.52 31.09
C LYS A 642 60.48 -8.19 30.68
N PRO A 643 60.49 -9.51 30.35
CA PRO A 643 61.59 -10.16 29.64
C PRO A 643 61.76 -9.55 28.23
N SER A 644 63.01 -9.37 27.78
CA SER A 644 63.33 -8.81 26.44
C SER A 644 63.89 -9.87 25.51
N PHE A 645 63.24 -10.11 24.38
CA PHE A 645 63.78 -10.86 23.25
C PHE A 645 64.52 -9.97 22.23
N GLY A 646 64.91 -8.74 22.63
CA GLY A 646 65.46 -7.71 21.74
C GLY A 646 66.67 -8.10 20.88
N ASP A 647 67.47 -9.05 21.34
CA ASP A 647 68.68 -9.49 20.62
C ASP A 647 68.40 -10.63 19.62
N TYR A 648 67.16 -11.13 19.55
CA TYR A 648 66.78 -12.25 18.70
C TYR A 648 66.00 -11.81 17.45
N VAL A 649 66.49 -12.28 16.30
CA VAL A 649 65.83 -12.18 14.99
C VAL A 649 65.42 -13.60 14.59
N ALA A 650 64.12 -13.86 14.70
CA ALA A 650 63.55 -15.19 14.64
C ALA A 650 62.76 -15.47 13.35
N TYR A 651 62.90 -16.67 12.81
CA TYR A 651 62.04 -17.20 11.74
C TYR A 651 61.15 -18.32 12.31
N PHE A 652 59.83 -18.25 12.08
CA PHE A 652 58.87 -19.26 12.53
C PHE A 652 58.59 -20.27 11.42
N ASP A 653 59.02 -21.51 11.62
CA ASP A 653 58.84 -22.59 10.65
C ASP A 653 57.39 -23.09 10.65
N CYS A 654 56.63 -22.59 9.68
CA CYS A 654 55.20 -22.87 9.57
C CYS A 654 54.81 -23.67 8.32
N PHE A 655 55.78 -24.11 7.50
CA PHE A 655 55.57 -24.67 6.17
C PHE A 655 56.12 -26.08 6.03
N GLU A 656 55.50 -26.94 5.23
CA GLU A 656 55.94 -28.32 5.03
C GLU A 656 57.33 -28.39 4.39
N GLU A 657 57.64 -27.50 3.44
CA GLU A 657 59.01 -27.26 2.95
C GLU A 657 59.56 -25.99 3.59
N ILE A 658 60.76 -26.08 4.18
CA ILE A 658 61.36 -24.97 4.92
C ILE A 658 61.60 -23.77 4.01
N ASN A 659 61.32 -22.57 4.52
CA ASN A 659 61.48 -21.30 3.82
C ASN A 659 60.71 -21.19 2.49
N ASN A 660 59.73 -22.09 2.23
CA ASN A 660 58.91 -22.08 1.03
C ASN A 660 57.43 -21.80 1.39
N PRO A 661 56.99 -20.53 1.30
CA PRO A 661 55.64 -20.14 1.69
C PRO A 661 54.53 -20.65 0.76
N ARG A 662 54.88 -21.29 -0.37
CA ARG A 662 53.91 -21.94 -1.27
C ARG A 662 53.63 -23.39 -0.88
N SER A 663 54.41 -23.97 0.03
CA SER A 663 54.16 -25.31 0.54
C SER A 663 53.04 -25.30 1.59
N LYS A 664 52.49 -26.47 1.90
CA LYS A 664 51.35 -26.58 2.80
C LYS A 664 51.72 -26.09 4.19
N ARG A 665 50.87 -25.24 4.78
CA ARG A 665 51.11 -24.72 6.14
C ARG A 665 50.84 -25.81 7.17
N ILE A 666 51.83 -26.13 7.98
CA ILE A 666 51.78 -27.19 9.00
C ILE A 666 51.57 -26.63 10.41
N TYR A 667 51.79 -25.33 10.62
CA TYR A 667 51.67 -24.68 11.92
C TYR A 667 51.11 -23.25 11.81
N TYR A 668 50.18 -22.90 12.69
CA TYR A 668 49.58 -21.57 12.75
C TYR A 668 50.27 -20.72 13.83
N SER A 669 51.33 -20.03 13.43
CA SER A 669 52.27 -19.29 14.28
C SER A 669 51.86 -17.85 14.64
N LEU A 670 50.76 -17.33 14.07
CA LEU A 670 50.38 -15.92 14.18
C LEU A 670 50.18 -15.39 15.62
N PRO A 671 49.57 -16.15 16.55
CA PRO A 671 49.49 -15.73 17.95
C PRO A 671 50.87 -15.68 18.62
N ASP A 672 51.71 -16.68 18.35
CA ASP A 672 53.05 -16.80 18.95
C ASP A 672 54.02 -15.74 18.41
N GLU A 673 53.95 -15.41 17.12
CA GLU A 673 54.69 -14.30 16.51
C GLU A 673 54.31 -12.96 17.15
N ALA A 674 53.01 -12.70 17.32
CA ALA A 674 52.53 -11.46 17.93
C ALA A 674 52.95 -11.32 19.39
N GLU A 675 52.99 -12.43 20.13
CA GLU A 675 53.48 -12.44 21.51
C GLU A 675 55.00 -12.25 21.59
N PHE A 676 55.78 -12.86 20.69
CA PHE A 676 57.24 -12.66 20.64
C PHE A 676 57.63 -11.21 20.33
N GLU A 677 56.97 -10.58 19.36
CA GLU A 677 57.17 -9.16 19.04
C GLU A 677 56.72 -8.24 20.17
N PHE A 678 55.64 -8.59 20.88
CA PHE A 678 55.17 -7.84 22.05
C PHE A 678 56.22 -7.77 23.17
N TYR A 679 57.08 -8.79 23.28
CA TYR A 679 58.23 -8.84 24.19
C TYR A 679 59.57 -8.44 23.51
N SER A 680 59.51 -7.62 22.46
CA SER A 680 60.63 -6.98 21.75
C SER A 680 61.46 -7.86 20.81
N GLY A 681 61.06 -9.09 20.52
CA GLY A 681 61.73 -9.92 19.50
C GLY A 681 61.44 -9.46 18.07
N THR A 682 62.32 -9.78 17.11
CA THR A 682 62.09 -9.44 15.68
C THR A 682 61.72 -10.70 14.89
N VAL A 683 60.61 -10.70 14.16
CA VAL A 683 60.20 -11.84 13.31
C VAL A 683 60.47 -11.57 11.84
N VAL A 684 61.09 -12.53 11.15
CA VAL A 684 61.28 -12.49 9.69
C VAL A 684 60.52 -13.60 8.98
N LYS A 685 60.09 -13.32 7.75
CA LYS A 685 59.27 -14.23 6.93
C LYS A 685 60.07 -15.16 6.03
N GLU A 686 61.37 -14.91 5.88
CA GLU A 686 62.30 -15.75 5.14
C GLU A 686 63.59 -15.87 5.93
N ILE A 687 64.25 -17.02 5.85
CA ILE A 687 65.54 -17.25 6.47
C ILE A 687 66.60 -16.45 5.71
N THR A 688 67.22 -15.49 6.40
CA THR A 688 68.27 -14.61 5.86
C THR A 688 69.50 -14.65 6.78
N ALA A 689 70.63 -14.06 6.34
CA ALA A 689 71.87 -14.03 7.12
C ALA A 689 71.79 -13.29 8.46
N GLN A 690 70.68 -12.60 8.75
CA GLN A 690 70.45 -11.90 10.02
C GLN A 690 69.66 -12.73 11.02
N VAL A 691 69.12 -13.89 10.61
CA VAL A 691 68.36 -14.79 11.48
C VAL A 691 69.31 -15.50 12.42
N ASN A 692 69.07 -15.37 13.72
CA ASN A 692 69.83 -16.06 14.75
C ASN A 692 68.97 -17.03 15.59
N LEU A 693 67.66 -17.09 15.36
CA LEU A 693 66.73 -18.02 16.01
C LEU A 693 65.72 -18.60 15.00
N ILE A 694 65.48 -19.91 15.02
CA ILE A 694 64.41 -20.55 14.26
C ILE A 694 63.48 -21.26 15.22
N ILE A 695 62.19 -20.96 15.12
CA ILE A 695 61.15 -21.46 16.03
C ILE A 695 60.27 -22.46 15.29
N ILE A 696 60.30 -23.71 15.74
CA ILE A 696 59.49 -24.80 15.20
C ILE A 696 58.26 -25.08 16.09
N ALA A 697 57.21 -25.63 15.50
CA ALA A 697 55.93 -25.85 16.18
C ALA A 697 56.04 -26.78 17.39
N GLU A 698 56.80 -27.87 17.26
CA GLU A 698 57.05 -28.89 18.27
C GLU A 698 58.48 -29.43 18.10
N ASN A 699 59.12 -29.88 19.18
CA ASN A 699 60.51 -30.34 19.13
C ASN A 699 60.61 -31.73 18.48
N ASN A 700 60.79 -31.78 17.16
CA ASN A 700 60.87 -33.00 16.35
C ASN A 700 62.26 -33.13 15.70
N GLU A 701 63.00 -34.17 16.04
CA GLU A 701 64.39 -34.39 15.57
C GLU A 701 64.51 -34.44 14.04
N ASP A 702 63.55 -35.08 13.36
CA ASP A 702 63.54 -35.15 11.90
C ASP A 702 63.41 -33.74 11.29
N ARG A 703 62.57 -32.90 11.91
CA ARG A 703 62.35 -31.52 11.43
C ARG A 703 63.56 -30.63 11.71
N VAL A 704 64.20 -30.81 12.86
CA VAL A 704 65.45 -30.09 13.20
C VAL A 704 66.58 -30.47 12.24
N SER A 705 66.67 -31.74 11.81
CA SER A 705 67.65 -32.17 10.81
C SER A 705 67.43 -31.50 9.45
N ILE A 706 66.17 -31.43 8.98
CA ILE A 706 65.81 -30.78 7.71
C ILE A 706 66.18 -29.28 7.74
N VAL A 707 65.90 -28.60 8.85
CA VAL A 707 66.25 -27.18 9.03
C VAL A 707 67.76 -26.98 9.02
N SER A 708 68.50 -27.84 9.72
CA SER A 708 69.95 -27.76 9.81
C SER A 708 70.63 -28.01 8.45
N ASP A 709 70.16 -28.99 7.68
CA ASP A 709 70.69 -29.29 6.34
C ASP A 709 70.44 -28.13 5.36
N PHE A 710 69.28 -27.47 5.46
CA PHE A 710 68.97 -26.28 4.67
C PHE A 710 69.93 -25.12 4.98
N LEU A 711 70.16 -24.82 6.26
CA LEU A 711 71.07 -23.76 6.69
C LEU A 711 72.51 -24.00 6.21
N ALA A 712 72.97 -25.26 6.27
CA ALA A 712 74.30 -25.64 5.79
C ALA A 712 74.46 -25.45 4.27
N ASN A 713 73.42 -25.77 3.49
CA ASN A 713 73.43 -25.62 2.04
C ASN A 713 73.42 -24.15 1.58
N GLU A 714 72.74 -23.27 2.32
CA GLU A 714 72.67 -21.82 2.02
C GLU A 714 73.87 -21.02 2.59
N GLY A 715 74.80 -21.68 3.29
CA GLY A 715 76.00 -21.05 3.83
C GLY A 715 75.74 -20.05 4.95
N LEU A 716 74.61 -20.18 5.65
CA LEU A 716 74.20 -19.34 6.77
C LEU A 716 74.76 -19.92 8.08
N GLY A 717 75.31 -19.07 8.96
CA GLY A 717 76.08 -19.49 10.14
C GLY A 717 75.29 -20.24 11.23
N THR A 718 75.86 -20.37 12.44
CA THR A 718 75.20 -21.06 13.57
C THR A 718 73.97 -20.29 14.04
N VAL A 719 72.78 -20.80 13.73
CA VAL A 719 71.46 -20.31 14.12
C VAL A 719 70.83 -21.29 15.11
N ASP A 720 70.27 -20.79 16.22
CA ASP A 720 69.64 -21.63 17.24
C ASP A 720 68.27 -22.12 16.75
N ILE A 721 67.98 -23.42 16.90
CA ILE A 721 66.68 -24.02 16.53
C ILE A 721 65.96 -24.47 17.80
N VAL A 722 64.79 -23.89 18.09
CA VAL A 722 64.02 -24.15 19.32
C VAL A 722 62.54 -24.37 19.04
N SER A 723 61.80 -25.06 19.91
CA SER A 723 60.34 -25.13 19.79
C SER A 723 59.66 -23.89 20.37
N LYS A 724 58.41 -23.64 19.99
CA LYS A 724 57.62 -22.51 20.53
C LYS A 724 57.49 -22.49 22.06
N ASP A 725 57.63 -23.65 22.72
CA ASP A 725 57.61 -23.73 24.19
C ASP A 725 58.77 -22.95 24.85
N PHE A 726 59.85 -22.70 24.10
CA PHE A 726 60.92 -21.80 24.51
C PHE A 726 60.41 -20.37 24.75
N LEU A 727 59.49 -19.87 23.93
CA LEU A 727 58.90 -18.54 24.10
C LEU A 727 58.15 -18.47 25.42
N TYR A 728 57.26 -19.43 25.65
CA TYR A 728 56.40 -19.47 26.83
C TYR A 728 57.19 -19.74 28.11
N SER A 729 58.21 -20.59 28.06
CA SER A 729 59.07 -20.85 29.23
C SER A 729 59.93 -19.63 29.59
N ARG A 730 60.42 -18.87 28.62
CA ARG A 730 61.21 -17.66 28.88
C ARG A 730 60.36 -16.47 29.32
N ILE A 731 59.11 -16.40 28.87
CA ILE A 731 58.12 -15.43 29.35
C ILE A 731 57.65 -15.79 30.77
N SER A 732 57.44 -17.08 31.08
CA SER A 732 56.94 -17.52 32.40
C SER A 732 57.99 -17.61 33.50
N SER A 733 59.26 -17.85 33.19
CA SER A 733 60.34 -18.00 34.19
C SER A 733 60.84 -16.69 34.80
N GLN A 734 60.39 -15.54 34.28
CA GLN A 734 60.67 -14.21 34.84
C GLN A 734 59.41 -13.47 35.32
N ASN A 735 58.26 -14.16 35.32
CA ASN A 735 56.97 -13.68 35.81
C ASN A 735 56.68 -14.15 37.23
#